data_AF-A0A2I4B1R4-F1
#
_entry.id   AF-A0A2I4B1R4-F1
#
_cell.length_a   1.000
_cell.length_b   1.000
_cell.length_c   1.000
_cell.angle_alpha   90.00
_cell.angle_beta   90.00
_cell.angle_gamma   90.00
#
_symmetry.space_group_name_H-M   'P 1'
#
loop_
_entity.id
_entity.type
_entity.pdbx_description
1 polymer ?
#
loop_
_entity_poly.entity_id
_entity_poly.type
_entity_poly.pdbx_seq_one_letter_code
_entity_poly.pdbx_strand_id
1 'polypeptide(L)'
;MLKANSLLNTEDREEEIKQMEVYKNHSKFMKTKIDQLKQELSKKESELLALQTKLETLNNQNSDCKQHIEVLKESLTAKEQRAAILQTEVDALRLRLEEKESFLNKKTKQLQDLTEEKGTLAGEIRDMKDMLEVKERKINVLQKKIENLQEQLRDKDKQLGNLKDRIKSLQTDSSNTDTALATLEEALSEKERIIERLKEQREREDRERLEEVDLYKKENKELKEKVNSLQIELTEKESSLIDLKEHASSLASSGLKKDSKLKSLEIAIEQKKEECSKLETQLQKQAEQLFSHMNNPKAHEVEQQSGSRVNPEYVDRVKLLEKEVSYYKDEATKAQTEVERLLDILREVETEKNDKDKKIAELERQGGKDQTKKGPNIKLGPQGDKKGLGQDLRKESSLDGGHHIKLEELMNTLERTRQELDATKQRLSSTQQSLQERDSHLTNMRQERRKQLEEILEMKQQALLAAISEKDANIALLELSASNKKKTQEEVLALKRERDKLMHQLKQHTQSRMKLISDNYEDEPYHPHAPHHQPQVPHAQPQPQPQYPHPAHAQQSLYPHAPHPQHLQHPQAQPQHPHPQQPQPQYPQHPQSLPQHQQHPRAPQPQHPHQQHPQHVPPHGHPPAQHPHPQHPHGPPQPGPHPQHPQHPQHPQHPQHPQHPQHPQHPHLAQHPRHPSPHHRGGPVRGPPHAGHRPSPDQDDEEGIWA
;
A
#
# COMPACT_ATOMS: atom_id res chain seq x y z
N MET A 1 -30.62 197.01 -45.39
CA MET A 1 -31.10 197.16 -46.78
C MET A 1 -30.91 195.82 -47.47
N LEU A 2 -31.83 195.25 -48.25
CA LEU A 2 -33.24 195.56 -48.55
C LEU A 2 -34.09 194.34 -48.08
N LYS A 3 -35.36 194.38 -47.64
CA LYS A 3 -36.57 195.14 -48.03
C LYS A 3 -37.27 194.67 -49.33
N ALA A 4 -37.84 193.46 -49.29
CA ALA A 4 -39.10 193.06 -49.94
C ALA A 4 -39.69 191.89 -49.12
N ASN A 5 -40.73 192.09 -48.31
CA ASN A 5 -42.16 192.03 -48.67
C ASN A 5 -42.63 190.71 -49.31
N SER A 6 -42.81 189.69 -48.46
CA SER A 6 -44.04 188.89 -48.44
C SER A 6 -44.59 188.94 -47.02
N LEU A 7 -45.88 189.22 -46.83
CA LEU A 7 -46.53 189.06 -45.54
C LEU A 7 -46.89 187.58 -45.39
N LEU A 8 -46.21 186.89 -44.47
CA LEU A 8 -46.65 185.60 -43.92
C LEU A 8 -47.51 185.88 -42.69
N ASN A 9 -48.58 185.12 -42.47
CA ASN A 9 -49.44 185.36 -41.31
C ASN A 9 -48.69 185.02 -40.03
N THR A 10 -49.04 185.73 -38.95
CA THR A 10 -48.60 185.36 -37.60
C THR A 10 -49.15 183.99 -37.18
N GLU A 11 -50.29 183.58 -37.74
CA GLU A 11 -50.87 182.24 -37.56
C GLU A 11 -50.00 181.15 -38.22
N ASP A 12 -49.61 181.29 -39.49
CA ASP A 12 -48.73 180.32 -40.19
C ASP A 12 -47.48 179.96 -39.37
N ARG A 13 -46.87 181.00 -38.76
CA ARG A 13 -45.66 180.85 -37.94
C ARG A 13 -45.94 180.23 -36.57
N GLU A 14 -47.12 180.44 -36.00
CA GLU A 14 -47.51 179.79 -34.74
C GLU A 14 -47.94 178.34 -34.97
N GLU A 15 -48.53 178.03 -36.13
CA GLU A 15 -48.78 176.66 -36.59
C GLU A 15 -47.48 175.91 -36.90
N GLU A 16 -46.50 176.54 -37.56
CA GLU A 16 -45.15 175.98 -37.74
C GLU A 16 -44.47 175.65 -36.39
N ILE A 17 -44.63 176.50 -35.37
CA ILE A 17 -44.15 176.25 -34.01
C ILE A 17 -44.88 175.07 -33.36
N LYS A 18 -46.22 175.02 -33.44
CA LYS A 18 -47.03 173.89 -32.94
C LYS A 18 -46.64 172.58 -33.64
N GLN A 19 -46.41 172.62 -34.96
CA GLN A 19 -46.00 171.47 -35.76
C GLN A 19 -44.57 171.02 -35.40
N MET A 20 -43.62 171.95 -35.21
CA MET A 20 -42.30 171.65 -34.66
C MET A 20 -42.36 171.03 -33.26
N GLU A 21 -43.26 171.49 -32.38
CA GLU A 21 -43.42 170.90 -31.05
C GLU A 21 -44.02 169.50 -31.11
N VAL A 22 -45.00 169.24 -32.00
CA VAL A 22 -45.52 167.90 -32.28
C VAL A 22 -44.40 166.99 -32.81
N TYR A 23 -43.60 167.42 -33.79
CA TYR A 23 -42.45 166.65 -34.30
C TYR A 23 -41.39 166.41 -33.23
N LYS A 24 -41.10 167.39 -32.37
CA LYS A 24 -40.15 167.29 -31.26
C LYS A 24 -40.62 166.31 -30.18
N ASN A 25 -41.92 166.31 -29.85
CA ASN A 25 -42.50 165.38 -28.89
C ASN A 25 -42.66 163.96 -29.49
N HIS A 26 -43.00 163.83 -30.76
CA HIS A 26 -42.98 162.55 -31.48
C HIS A 26 -41.54 161.98 -31.57
N SER A 27 -40.55 162.81 -31.87
CA SER A 27 -39.13 162.43 -31.90
C SER A 27 -38.62 161.97 -30.53
N LYS A 28 -38.97 162.68 -29.44
CA LYS A 28 -38.72 162.22 -28.06
C LYS A 28 -39.36 160.86 -27.80
N PHE A 29 -40.65 160.70 -28.11
CA PHE A 29 -41.40 159.45 -27.91
C PHE A 29 -40.76 158.28 -28.67
N MET A 30 -40.45 158.48 -29.96
CA MET A 30 -39.78 157.48 -30.79
C MET A 30 -38.39 157.13 -30.26
N LYS A 31 -37.61 158.12 -29.81
CA LYS A 31 -36.31 157.86 -29.14
C LYS A 31 -36.50 157.05 -27.87
N THR A 32 -37.42 157.43 -26.97
CA THR A 32 -37.71 156.67 -25.75
C THR A 32 -38.16 155.24 -26.07
N LYS A 33 -38.98 155.03 -27.10
CA LYS A 33 -39.41 153.68 -27.49
C LYS A 33 -38.28 152.87 -28.13
N ILE A 34 -37.40 153.49 -28.91
CA ILE A 34 -36.17 152.85 -29.43
C ILE A 34 -35.24 152.45 -28.28
N ASP A 35 -35.01 153.33 -27.31
CA ASP A 35 -34.10 153.05 -26.19
C ASP A 35 -34.70 152.03 -25.20
N GLN A 36 -36.03 151.97 -25.05
CA GLN A 36 -36.74 150.86 -24.41
C GLN A 36 -36.52 149.53 -25.16
N LEU A 37 -36.74 149.51 -26.48
CA LEU A 37 -36.57 148.31 -27.31
C LEU A 37 -35.12 147.80 -27.32
N LYS A 38 -34.11 148.69 -27.25
CA LYS A 38 -32.71 148.30 -27.04
C LYS A 38 -32.49 147.66 -25.67
N GLN A 39 -33.10 148.19 -24.61
CA GLN A 39 -32.98 147.59 -23.27
C GLN A 39 -33.69 146.24 -23.19
N GLU A 40 -34.85 146.09 -23.85
CA GLU A 40 -35.57 144.83 -24.01
C GLU A 40 -34.75 143.82 -24.82
N LEU A 41 -34.13 144.24 -25.93
CA LEU A 41 -33.23 143.41 -26.73
C LEU A 41 -32.01 142.95 -25.92
N SER A 42 -31.31 143.87 -25.24
CA SER A 42 -30.13 143.53 -24.43
C SER A 42 -30.46 142.61 -23.24
N LYS A 43 -31.64 142.76 -22.63
CA LYS A 43 -32.17 141.78 -21.67
C LYS A 43 -32.35 140.42 -22.34
N LYS A 44 -32.99 140.35 -23.51
CA LYS A 44 -33.19 139.09 -24.26
C LYS A 44 -31.89 138.44 -24.72
N GLU A 45 -30.87 139.21 -25.08
CA GLU A 45 -29.52 138.71 -25.36
C GLU A 45 -28.89 138.08 -24.11
N SER A 46 -29.01 138.73 -22.94
CA SER A 46 -28.52 138.16 -21.67
C SER A 46 -29.30 136.93 -21.20
N GLU A 47 -30.62 136.90 -21.40
CA GLU A 47 -31.46 135.73 -21.14
C GLU A 47 -31.10 134.57 -22.08
N LEU A 48 -30.88 134.85 -23.37
CA LEU A 48 -30.47 133.87 -24.37
C LEU A 48 -29.12 133.24 -24.02
N LEU A 49 -28.14 134.05 -23.64
CA LEU A 49 -26.82 133.57 -23.21
C LEU A 49 -26.92 132.69 -21.96
N ALA A 50 -27.69 133.11 -20.95
CA ALA A 50 -27.91 132.32 -19.73
C ALA A 50 -28.65 130.99 -20.01
N LEU A 51 -29.62 130.99 -20.92
CA LEU A 51 -30.29 129.77 -21.40
C LEU A 51 -29.33 128.87 -22.20
N GLN A 52 -28.41 129.44 -22.98
CA GLN A 52 -27.42 128.69 -23.75
C GLN A 52 -26.41 127.99 -22.83
N THR A 53 -25.85 128.68 -21.83
CA THR A 53 -24.99 128.05 -20.80
C THR A 53 -25.75 126.98 -20.00
N LYS A 54 -27.04 127.19 -19.70
CA LYS A 54 -27.86 126.19 -19.03
C LYS A 54 -28.11 124.96 -19.92
N LEU A 55 -28.34 125.16 -21.22
CA LEU A 55 -28.49 124.06 -22.19
C LEU A 55 -27.21 123.26 -22.33
N GLU A 56 -26.05 123.91 -22.40
CA GLU A 56 -24.73 123.28 -22.44
C GLU A 56 -24.46 122.47 -21.15
N THR A 57 -24.75 123.04 -19.99
CA THR A 57 -24.63 122.35 -18.68
C THR A 57 -25.51 121.09 -18.64
N LEU A 58 -26.78 121.19 -19.07
CA LEU A 58 -27.70 120.06 -19.12
C LEU A 58 -27.30 119.02 -20.17
N ASN A 59 -26.70 119.44 -21.29
CA ASN A 59 -26.19 118.53 -22.31
C ASN A 59 -24.97 117.73 -21.81
N ASN A 60 -24.07 118.38 -21.07
CA ASN A 60 -22.92 117.71 -20.45
C ASN A 60 -23.39 116.72 -19.38
N GLN A 61 -24.30 117.12 -18.48
CA GLN A 61 -24.92 116.22 -17.50
C GLN A 61 -25.63 115.02 -18.16
N ASN A 62 -26.30 115.22 -19.31
CA ASN A 62 -26.91 114.14 -20.09
C ASN A 62 -25.85 113.21 -20.72
N SER A 63 -24.67 113.73 -21.07
CA SER A 63 -23.53 112.91 -21.51
C SER A 63 -22.96 112.07 -20.37
N ASP A 64 -22.74 112.68 -19.21
CA ASP A 64 -22.23 111.99 -18.00
C ASP A 64 -23.20 110.88 -17.58
N CYS A 65 -24.51 111.16 -17.55
CA CYS A 65 -25.54 110.15 -17.25
C CYS A 65 -25.55 108.99 -18.25
N LYS A 66 -25.30 109.22 -19.56
CA LYS A 66 -25.17 108.14 -20.54
C LYS A 66 -23.96 107.26 -20.27
N GLN A 67 -22.79 107.87 -20.03
CA GLN A 67 -21.57 107.14 -19.73
C GLN A 67 -21.70 106.33 -18.43
N HIS A 68 -22.35 106.87 -17.41
CA HIS A 68 -22.69 106.11 -16.19
C HIS A 68 -23.62 104.92 -16.47
N ILE A 69 -24.62 105.08 -17.33
CA ILE A 69 -25.51 103.99 -17.75
C ILE A 69 -24.75 102.92 -18.56
N GLU A 70 -23.77 103.31 -19.37
CA GLU A 70 -22.92 102.38 -20.14
C GLU A 70 -22.01 101.56 -19.23
N VAL A 71 -21.31 102.19 -18.29
CA VAL A 71 -20.49 101.48 -17.26
C VAL A 71 -21.36 100.54 -16.40
N LEU A 72 -22.60 100.92 -16.08
CA LEU A 72 -23.53 100.04 -15.37
C LEU A 72 -23.99 98.84 -16.21
N LYS A 73 -24.19 99.01 -17.53
CA LYS A 73 -24.47 97.90 -18.45
C LYS A 73 -23.28 96.96 -18.57
N GLU A 74 -22.06 97.47 -18.73
CA GLU A 74 -20.84 96.66 -18.75
C GLU A 74 -20.67 95.87 -17.44
N SER A 75 -20.92 96.51 -16.29
CA SER A 75 -20.90 95.85 -14.97
C SER A 75 -21.98 94.78 -14.83
N LEU A 76 -23.15 94.97 -15.45
CA LEU A 76 -24.22 93.96 -15.48
C LEU A 76 -23.83 92.77 -16.36
N THR A 77 -23.42 93.00 -17.61
CA THR A 77 -22.96 91.94 -18.54
C THR A 77 -21.81 91.11 -17.93
N ALA A 78 -20.86 91.75 -17.25
CA ALA A 78 -19.76 91.05 -16.57
C ALA A 78 -20.23 90.18 -15.39
N LYS A 79 -21.30 90.59 -14.67
CA LYS A 79 -21.93 89.78 -13.62
C LYS A 79 -22.75 88.63 -14.20
N GLU A 80 -23.45 88.84 -15.31
CA GLU A 80 -24.20 87.80 -16.03
C GLU A 80 -23.26 86.72 -16.58
N GLN A 81 -22.14 87.11 -17.21
CA GLN A 81 -21.10 86.19 -17.64
C GLN A 81 -20.50 85.41 -16.47
N ARG A 82 -20.21 86.06 -15.34
CA ARG A 82 -19.72 85.39 -14.13
C ARG A 82 -20.76 84.42 -13.55
N ALA A 83 -22.04 84.77 -13.56
CA ALA A 83 -23.12 83.89 -13.12
C ALA A 83 -23.26 82.66 -14.03
N ALA A 84 -23.12 82.82 -15.35
CA ALA A 84 -23.12 81.71 -16.30
C ALA A 84 -21.93 80.75 -16.09
N ILE A 85 -20.73 81.28 -15.84
CA ILE A 85 -19.55 80.45 -15.51
C ILE A 85 -19.80 79.66 -14.21
N LEU A 86 -20.22 80.34 -13.14
CA LEU A 86 -20.53 79.69 -11.85
C LEU A 86 -21.65 78.64 -11.98
N GLN A 87 -22.63 78.86 -12.84
CA GLN A 87 -23.67 77.86 -13.13
C GLN A 87 -23.07 76.60 -13.78
N THR A 88 -22.20 76.75 -14.79
CA THR A 88 -21.51 75.60 -15.41
C THR A 88 -20.57 74.87 -14.45
N GLU A 89 -19.93 75.59 -13.51
CA GLU A 89 -19.11 74.98 -12.45
C GLU A 89 -19.98 74.17 -11.47
N VAL A 90 -21.15 74.70 -11.06
CA VAL A 90 -22.11 74.00 -10.20
C VAL A 90 -22.66 72.74 -10.87
N ASP A 91 -23.02 72.80 -12.15
CA ASP A 91 -23.56 71.65 -12.87
C ASP A 91 -22.50 70.58 -13.16
N ALA A 92 -21.24 70.98 -13.39
CA ALA A 92 -20.12 70.04 -13.44
C ALA A 92 -19.83 69.37 -12.08
N LEU A 93 -20.02 70.09 -10.97
CA LEU A 93 -19.90 69.54 -9.62
C LEU A 93 -21.05 68.57 -9.28
N ARG A 94 -22.28 68.85 -9.74
CA ARG A 94 -23.44 67.95 -9.60
C ARG A 94 -23.22 66.61 -10.30
N LEU A 95 -22.87 66.62 -11.59
CA LEU A 95 -22.55 65.40 -12.33
C LEU A 95 -21.44 64.58 -11.66
N ARG A 96 -20.40 65.25 -11.15
CA ARG A 96 -19.31 64.59 -10.42
C ARG A 96 -19.73 64.02 -9.07
N LEU A 97 -20.75 64.57 -8.42
CA LEU A 97 -21.35 64.02 -7.20
C LEU A 97 -22.19 62.77 -7.54
N GLU A 98 -23.04 62.84 -8.56
CA GLU A 98 -23.85 61.71 -9.06
C GLU A 98 -22.96 60.51 -9.47
N GLU A 99 -21.84 60.76 -10.15
CA GLU A 99 -20.83 59.74 -10.45
C GLU A 99 -20.25 59.08 -9.19
N LYS A 100 -20.01 59.88 -8.13
CA LYS A 100 -19.45 59.40 -6.87
C LYS A 100 -20.46 58.62 -6.05
N GLU A 101 -21.72 59.03 -6.04
CA GLU A 101 -22.84 58.30 -5.43
C GLU A 101 -23.10 56.99 -6.17
N SER A 102 -23.09 57.00 -7.51
CA SER A 102 -23.16 55.79 -8.34
C SER A 102 -22.02 54.81 -8.04
N PHE A 103 -20.79 55.30 -7.87
CA PHE A 103 -19.63 54.50 -7.48
C PHE A 103 -19.74 53.97 -6.04
N LEU A 104 -20.20 54.80 -5.10
CA LEU A 104 -20.41 54.42 -3.70
C LEU A 104 -21.46 53.31 -3.60
N ASN A 105 -22.61 53.46 -4.27
CA ASN A 105 -23.68 52.44 -4.29
C ASN A 105 -23.20 51.10 -4.88
N LYS A 106 -22.37 51.13 -5.93
CA LYS A 106 -21.71 49.92 -6.47
C LYS A 106 -20.78 49.28 -5.45
N LYS A 107 -20.03 50.07 -4.66
CA LYS A 107 -19.16 49.56 -3.59
C LYS A 107 -19.92 49.05 -2.37
N THR A 108 -21.00 49.71 -1.96
CA THR A 108 -21.90 49.23 -0.91
C THR A 108 -22.50 47.88 -1.29
N LYS A 109 -22.98 47.72 -2.53
CA LYS A 109 -23.46 46.42 -3.01
C LYS A 109 -22.35 45.37 -3.01
N GLN A 110 -21.16 45.68 -3.54
CA GLN A 110 -20.03 44.74 -3.52
C GLN A 110 -19.67 44.28 -2.09
N LEU A 111 -19.78 45.16 -1.09
CA LEU A 111 -19.56 44.81 0.32
C LEU A 111 -20.69 43.95 0.90
N GLN A 112 -21.95 44.14 0.46
CA GLN A 112 -23.05 43.26 0.81
C GLN A 112 -22.86 41.86 0.20
N ASP A 113 -22.63 41.78 -1.11
CA ASP A 113 -22.42 40.51 -1.83
C ASP A 113 -21.29 39.67 -1.16
N LEU A 114 -20.16 40.30 -0.83
CA LEU A 114 -19.04 39.67 -0.11
C LEU A 114 -19.37 39.29 1.36
N THR A 115 -20.31 39.99 1.99
CA THR A 115 -20.76 39.66 3.37
C THR A 115 -21.68 38.45 3.36
N GLU A 116 -22.52 38.30 2.35
CA GLU A 116 -23.39 37.13 2.13
C GLU A 116 -22.58 35.89 1.73
N GLU A 117 -21.57 36.04 0.86
CA GLU A 117 -20.59 34.98 0.53
C GLU A 117 -19.83 34.53 1.79
N LYS A 118 -19.29 35.47 2.58
CA LYS A 118 -18.62 35.18 3.85
C LYS A 118 -19.54 34.46 4.86
N GLY A 119 -20.83 34.82 4.88
CA GLY A 119 -21.84 34.15 5.70
C GLY A 119 -22.05 32.69 5.26
N THR A 120 -22.11 32.45 3.95
CA THR A 120 -22.26 31.12 3.34
C THR A 120 -21.05 30.23 3.65
N LEU A 121 -19.83 30.72 3.40
CA LEU A 121 -18.59 30.01 3.71
C LEU A 121 -18.44 29.72 5.22
N ALA A 122 -18.92 30.62 6.09
CA ALA A 122 -18.96 30.37 7.54
C ALA A 122 -20.01 29.33 7.98
N GLY A 123 -21.01 29.05 7.13
CA GLY A 123 -21.89 27.89 7.22
C GLY A 123 -21.18 26.60 6.82
N GLU A 124 -20.61 26.55 5.62
CA GLU A 124 -19.88 25.37 5.11
C GLU A 124 -18.73 24.93 6.04
N ILE A 125 -17.99 25.89 6.62
CA ILE A 125 -16.93 25.63 7.61
C ILE A 125 -17.47 25.00 8.91
N ARG A 126 -18.75 25.22 9.25
CA ARG A 126 -19.42 24.60 10.40
C ARG A 126 -19.82 23.17 10.06
N ASP A 127 -20.52 22.97 8.95
CA ASP A 127 -20.99 21.65 8.50
C ASP A 127 -19.81 20.69 8.27
N MET A 128 -18.68 21.20 7.74
CA MET A 128 -17.44 20.43 7.62
C MET A 128 -16.81 20.06 8.97
N LYS A 129 -16.91 20.91 10.01
CA LYS A 129 -16.43 20.60 11.37
C LYS A 129 -17.32 19.55 12.03
N ASP A 130 -18.63 19.69 11.94
CA ASP A 130 -19.58 18.73 12.52
C ASP A 130 -19.42 17.36 11.84
N MET A 131 -19.22 17.33 10.52
CA MET A 131 -18.88 16.11 9.78
C MET A 131 -17.53 15.51 10.18
N LEU A 132 -16.51 16.35 10.47
CA LEU A 132 -15.22 15.89 10.96
C LEU A 132 -15.35 15.26 12.35
N GLU A 133 -16.08 15.89 13.27
CA GLU A 133 -16.33 15.37 14.62
C GLU A 133 -17.11 14.04 14.59
N VAL A 134 -18.08 13.89 13.69
CA VAL A 134 -18.78 12.61 13.44
C VAL A 134 -17.81 11.53 12.92
N LYS A 135 -16.88 11.88 12.02
CA LYS A 135 -15.83 10.96 11.52
C LYS A 135 -14.84 10.58 12.62
N GLU A 136 -14.45 11.51 13.49
CA GLU A 136 -13.57 11.26 14.64
C GLU A 136 -14.24 10.33 15.67
N ARG A 137 -15.49 10.61 16.06
CA ARG A 137 -16.29 9.67 16.88
C ARG A 137 -16.36 8.27 16.25
N LYS A 138 -16.50 8.18 14.93
CA LYS A 138 -16.54 6.90 14.20
C LYS A 138 -15.18 6.17 14.22
N ILE A 139 -14.07 6.89 14.07
CA ILE A 139 -12.71 6.35 14.21
C ILE A 139 -12.50 5.79 15.62
N ASN A 140 -12.89 6.54 16.66
CA ASN A 140 -12.74 6.11 18.06
C ASN A 140 -13.56 4.82 18.37
N VAL A 141 -14.73 4.65 17.75
CA VAL A 141 -15.52 3.40 17.83
C VAL A 141 -14.84 2.24 17.09
N LEU A 142 -14.20 2.50 15.95
CA LEU A 142 -13.49 1.47 15.19
C LEU A 142 -12.18 1.04 15.87
N GLN A 143 -11.44 1.97 16.47
CA GLN A 143 -10.26 1.68 17.30
C GLN A 143 -10.59 0.73 18.45
N LYS A 144 -11.62 1.05 19.25
CA LYS A 144 -12.11 0.16 20.32
C LYS A 144 -12.54 -1.22 19.83
N LYS A 145 -13.05 -1.32 18.61
CA LYS A 145 -13.38 -2.63 18.01
C LYS A 145 -12.11 -3.40 17.58
N ILE A 146 -11.08 -2.72 17.10
CA ILE A 146 -9.77 -3.32 16.78
C ILE A 146 -9.09 -3.80 18.07
N GLU A 147 -9.07 -2.99 19.13
CA GLU A 147 -8.50 -3.36 20.45
C GLU A 147 -9.13 -4.65 21.01
N ASN A 148 -10.46 -4.74 20.99
CA ASN A 148 -11.22 -5.92 21.43
C ASN A 148 -10.90 -7.16 20.55
N LEU A 149 -10.84 -7.00 19.22
CA LEU A 149 -10.47 -8.11 18.32
C LEU A 149 -9.02 -8.56 18.51
N GLN A 150 -8.09 -7.66 18.80
CA GLN A 150 -6.71 -7.99 19.16
C GLN A 150 -6.63 -8.73 20.49
N GLU A 151 -7.47 -8.38 21.47
CA GLU A 151 -7.58 -9.09 22.75
C GLU A 151 -8.09 -10.51 22.59
N GLN A 152 -9.19 -10.70 21.84
CA GLN A 152 -9.71 -12.02 21.48
C GLN A 152 -8.67 -12.88 20.75
N LEU A 153 -7.84 -12.27 19.90
CA LEU A 153 -6.77 -12.96 19.19
C LEU A 153 -5.65 -13.40 20.16
N ARG A 154 -5.21 -12.53 21.09
CA ARG A 154 -4.25 -12.89 22.16
C ARG A 154 -4.76 -14.05 23.03
N ASP A 155 -6.04 -14.05 23.39
CA ASP A 155 -6.65 -15.16 24.13
C ASP A 155 -6.71 -16.46 23.32
N LYS A 156 -6.93 -16.38 22.01
CA LYS A 156 -6.88 -17.55 21.11
C LYS A 156 -5.47 -18.09 20.94
N ASP A 157 -4.45 -17.23 20.80
CA ASP A 157 -3.05 -17.66 20.77
C ASP A 157 -2.64 -18.33 22.09
N LYS A 158 -3.09 -17.80 23.24
CA LYS A 158 -2.89 -18.42 24.55
C LYS A 158 -3.57 -19.79 24.67
N GLN A 159 -4.80 -19.93 24.16
CA GLN A 159 -5.50 -21.22 24.08
C GLN A 159 -4.74 -22.22 23.19
N LEU A 160 -4.23 -21.78 22.04
CA LEU A 160 -3.41 -22.59 21.14
C LEU A 160 -2.06 -22.99 21.74
N GLY A 161 -1.42 -22.11 22.52
CA GLY A 161 -0.21 -22.42 23.30
C GLY A 161 -0.47 -23.56 24.29
N ASN A 162 -1.46 -23.40 25.16
CA ASN A 162 -1.85 -24.41 26.14
C ASN A 162 -2.19 -25.77 25.49
N LEU A 163 -2.84 -25.77 24.33
CA LEU A 163 -3.12 -27.00 23.57
C LEU A 163 -1.86 -27.63 22.98
N LYS A 164 -0.92 -26.84 22.44
CA LYS A 164 0.38 -27.35 21.96
C LYS A 164 1.19 -27.98 23.09
N ASP A 165 1.21 -27.38 24.27
CA ASP A 165 1.96 -27.92 25.41
C ASP A 165 1.29 -29.19 25.98
N ARG A 166 -0.05 -29.28 25.96
CA ARG A 166 -0.76 -30.54 26.24
C ARG A 166 -0.45 -31.62 25.21
N ILE A 167 -0.34 -31.28 23.92
CA ILE A 167 0.06 -32.22 22.87
C ILE A 167 1.49 -32.73 23.10
N LYS A 168 2.45 -31.86 23.46
CA LYS A 168 3.81 -32.28 23.81
C LYS A 168 3.82 -33.28 24.97
N SER A 169 3.06 -33.01 26.04
CA SER A 169 2.93 -33.94 27.18
C SER A 169 2.44 -35.31 26.72
N LEU A 170 1.36 -35.35 25.94
CA LEU A 170 0.80 -36.60 25.41
C LEU A 170 1.77 -37.32 24.44
N GLN A 171 2.62 -36.60 23.72
CA GLN A 171 3.68 -37.20 22.90
C GLN A 171 4.80 -37.80 23.77
N THR A 172 5.15 -37.17 24.89
CA THR A 172 6.07 -37.76 25.88
C THR A 172 5.46 -39.01 26.53
N ASP A 173 4.18 -38.95 26.92
CA ASP A 173 3.45 -40.09 27.49
C ASP A 173 3.33 -41.25 26.49
N SER A 174 3.11 -40.95 25.20
CA SER A 174 3.17 -41.94 24.11
C SER A 174 4.56 -42.56 24.01
N SER A 175 5.61 -41.75 23.86
CA SER A 175 6.99 -42.26 23.69
C SER A 175 7.48 -43.07 24.90
N ASN A 176 7.01 -42.75 26.10
CA ASN A 176 7.23 -43.56 27.31
C ASN A 176 6.49 -44.91 27.22
N THR A 177 5.26 -44.91 26.72
CA THR A 177 4.46 -46.13 26.49
C THR A 177 5.09 -47.01 25.41
N ASP A 178 5.53 -46.41 24.29
CA ASP A 178 6.22 -47.11 23.20
C ASP A 178 7.53 -47.77 23.70
N THR A 179 8.27 -47.09 24.58
CA THR A 179 9.47 -47.65 25.24
C THR A 179 9.13 -48.82 26.17
N ALA A 180 8.02 -48.72 26.92
CA ALA A 180 7.55 -49.81 27.78
C ALA A 180 7.06 -51.02 26.95
N LEU A 181 6.40 -50.79 25.81
CA LEU A 181 5.99 -51.84 24.88
C LEU A 181 7.20 -52.56 24.29
N ALA A 182 8.20 -51.84 23.77
CA ALA A 182 9.44 -52.44 23.27
C ALA A 182 10.17 -53.28 24.34
N THR A 183 10.17 -52.83 25.60
CA THR A 183 10.72 -53.59 26.73
C THR A 183 9.94 -54.89 27.00
N LEU A 184 8.62 -54.87 26.84
CA LEU A 184 7.77 -56.06 26.97
C LEU A 184 7.93 -57.01 25.77
N GLU A 185 8.12 -56.49 24.56
CA GLU A 185 8.39 -57.28 23.35
C GLU A 185 9.76 -57.99 23.43
N GLU A 186 10.80 -57.32 23.92
CA GLU A 186 12.10 -57.96 24.19
C GLU A 186 11.98 -59.03 25.29
N ALA A 187 11.26 -58.74 26.37
CA ALA A 187 11.02 -59.71 27.45
C ALA A 187 10.22 -60.93 26.97
N LEU A 188 9.23 -60.75 26.09
CA LEU A 188 8.49 -61.85 25.45
C LEU A 188 9.40 -62.64 24.51
N SER A 189 10.22 -61.96 23.69
CA SER A 189 11.16 -62.61 22.76
C SER A 189 12.17 -63.51 23.49
N GLU A 190 12.71 -63.09 24.64
CA GLU A 190 13.58 -63.96 25.45
C GLU A 190 12.78 -65.08 26.14
N LYS A 191 11.50 -64.89 26.50
CA LYS A 191 10.65 -65.99 26.97
C LYS A 191 10.41 -67.03 25.89
N GLU A 192 10.15 -66.63 24.65
CA GLU A 192 10.06 -67.53 23.51
C GLU A 192 11.39 -68.27 23.27
N ARG A 193 12.52 -67.57 23.36
CA ARG A 193 13.86 -68.17 23.26
C ARG A 193 14.19 -69.14 24.39
N ILE A 194 13.63 -68.95 25.60
CA ILE A 194 13.71 -69.91 26.70
C ILE A 194 12.82 -71.12 26.42
N ILE A 195 11.59 -70.90 25.93
CA ILE A 195 10.65 -71.96 25.55
C ILE A 195 11.24 -72.85 24.46
N GLU A 196 11.89 -72.29 23.43
CA GLU A 196 12.49 -73.08 22.35
C GLU A 196 13.66 -73.93 22.86
N ARG A 197 14.56 -73.39 23.68
CA ARG A 197 15.63 -74.16 24.34
C ARG A 197 15.06 -75.31 25.21
N LEU A 198 13.92 -75.10 25.86
CA LEU A 198 13.24 -76.13 26.65
C LEU A 198 12.56 -77.19 25.76
N LYS A 199 12.02 -76.83 24.58
CA LYS A 199 11.56 -77.81 23.58
C LYS A 199 12.74 -78.62 23.04
N GLU A 200 13.82 -77.98 22.61
CA GLU A 200 15.04 -78.65 22.12
C GLU A 200 15.62 -79.61 23.17
N GLN A 201 15.59 -79.22 24.46
CA GLN A 201 15.97 -80.11 25.55
C GLN A 201 15.00 -81.30 25.66
N ARG A 202 13.69 -81.05 25.67
CA ARG A 202 12.67 -82.10 25.76
C ARG A 202 12.77 -83.08 24.58
N GLU A 203 13.05 -82.60 23.36
CA GLU A 203 13.24 -83.42 22.17
C GLU A 203 14.56 -84.20 22.19
N ARG A 204 15.62 -83.67 22.80
CA ARG A 204 16.85 -84.44 23.08
C ARG A 204 16.60 -85.53 24.10
N GLU A 205 15.97 -85.21 25.23
CA GLU A 205 15.64 -86.21 26.26
C GLU A 205 14.69 -87.31 25.74
N ASP A 206 13.66 -86.96 24.96
CA ASP A 206 12.76 -87.97 24.37
C ASP A 206 13.45 -88.80 23.27
N ARG A 207 14.47 -88.25 22.59
CA ARG A 207 15.32 -88.99 21.64
C ARG A 207 16.28 -89.93 22.36
N GLU A 208 16.95 -89.47 23.40
CA GLU A 208 17.83 -90.27 24.26
C GLU A 208 17.05 -91.45 24.87
N ARG A 209 15.83 -91.22 25.38
CA ARG A 209 14.91 -92.27 25.82
C ARG A 209 14.52 -93.24 24.70
N LEU A 210 14.30 -92.75 23.47
CA LEU A 210 13.96 -93.61 22.34
C LEU A 210 15.15 -94.49 21.90
N GLU A 211 16.36 -93.93 21.91
CA GLU A 211 17.61 -94.65 21.64
C GLU A 211 17.89 -95.70 22.73
N GLU A 212 17.70 -95.37 24.01
CA GLU A 212 17.77 -96.31 25.14
C GLU A 212 16.74 -97.44 25.00
N VAL A 213 15.49 -97.12 24.67
CA VAL A 213 14.43 -98.11 24.41
C VAL A 213 14.77 -99.00 23.20
N ASP A 214 15.38 -98.47 22.14
CA ASP A 214 15.80 -99.26 20.98
C ASP A 214 17.06 -100.10 21.24
N LEU A 215 17.95 -99.67 22.15
CA LEU A 215 19.03 -100.50 22.69
C LEU A 215 18.45 -101.67 23.50
N TYR A 216 17.51 -101.41 24.43
CA TYR A 216 16.84 -102.48 25.17
C TYR A 216 16.05 -103.43 24.26
N LYS A 217 15.46 -102.96 23.15
CA LYS A 217 14.83 -103.85 22.13
C LYS A 217 15.86 -104.74 21.43
N LYS A 218 17.04 -104.21 21.08
CA LYS A 218 18.13 -104.99 20.47
C LYS A 218 18.66 -106.05 21.45
N GLU A 219 18.95 -105.65 22.69
CA GLU A 219 19.37 -106.58 23.74
C GLU A 219 18.30 -107.67 23.99
N ASN A 220 17.01 -107.32 24.06
CA ASN A 220 15.92 -108.30 24.17
C ASN A 220 15.82 -109.22 22.95
N LYS A 221 16.19 -108.77 21.74
CA LYS A 221 16.25 -109.61 20.53
C LYS A 221 17.45 -110.56 20.59
N GLU A 222 18.64 -110.06 20.94
CA GLU A 222 19.86 -110.85 21.09
C GLU A 222 19.72 -111.91 22.20
N LEU A 223 19.09 -111.55 23.33
CA LEU A 223 18.75 -112.50 24.40
C LEU A 223 17.75 -113.55 23.93
N LYS A 224 16.71 -113.19 23.15
CA LYS A 224 15.78 -114.16 22.55
C LYS A 224 16.47 -115.08 21.55
N GLU A 225 17.35 -114.54 20.71
CA GLU A 225 18.13 -115.32 19.74
C GLU A 225 19.08 -116.29 20.46
N LYS A 226 19.73 -115.84 21.54
CA LYS A 226 20.59 -116.68 22.37
C LYS A 226 19.82 -117.76 23.15
N VAL A 227 18.62 -117.44 23.66
CA VAL A 227 17.71 -118.44 24.24
C VAL A 227 17.27 -119.45 23.18
N ASN A 228 17.01 -119.03 21.94
CA ASN A 228 16.66 -119.94 20.85
C ASN A 228 17.85 -120.84 20.46
N SER A 229 19.07 -120.31 20.35
CA SER A 229 20.27 -121.11 20.12
C SER A 229 20.50 -122.14 21.22
N LEU A 230 20.37 -121.75 22.49
CA LEU A 230 20.46 -122.67 23.63
C LEU A 230 19.33 -123.71 23.63
N GLN A 231 18.13 -123.36 23.15
CA GLN A 231 17.02 -124.30 22.99
C GLN A 231 17.28 -125.31 21.86
N ILE A 232 17.90 -124.88 20.74
CA ILE A 232 18.33 -125.75 19.65
C ILE A 232 19.43 -126.70 20.15
N GLU A 233 20.49 -126.17 20.76
CA GLU A 233 21.58 -126.96 21.38
C GLU A 233 21.02 -127.98 22.39
N LEU A 234 20.04 -127.58 23.21
CA LEU A 234 19.37 -128.48 24.14
C LEU A 234 18.64 -129.62 23.39
N THR A 235 17.87 -129.32 22.35
CA THR A 235 17.20 -130.36 21.54
C THR A 235 18.18 -131.27 20.78
N GLU A 236 19.34 -130.76 20.35
CA GLU A 236 20.43 -131.57 19.78
C GLU A 236 21.03 -132.51 20.85
N LYS A 237 21.20 -132.05 22.10
CA LYS A 237 21.62 -132.92 23.21
C LYS A 237 20.55 -133.93 23.60
N GLU A 238 19.27 -133.58 23.55
CA GLU A 238 18.16 -134.50 23.77
C GLU A 238 18.11 -135.58 22.68
N SER A 239 18.29 -135.23 21.40
CA SER A 239 18.44 -136.20 20.30
C SER A 239 19.67 -137.09 20.52
N SER A 240 20.84 -136.50 20.79
CA SER A 240 22.07 -137.25 21.07
C SER A 240 21.93 -138.22 22.25
N LEU A 241 21.13 -137.85 23.27
CA LEU A 241 20.81 -138.67 24.43
C LEU A 241 19.86 -139.83 24.08
N ILE A 242 18.94 -139.62 23.14
CA ILE A 242 18.07 -140.66 22.57
C ILE A 242 18.92 -141.64 21.75
N ASP A 243 19.78 -141.15 20.86
CA ASP A 243 20.70 -141.97 20.06
C ASP A 243 21.61 -142.84 20.95
N LEU A 244 22.18 -142.24 22.01
CA LEU A 244 22.96 -142.97 23.03
C LEU A 244 22.11 -144.01 23.77
N LYS A 245 20.83 -143.74 24.04
CA LYS A 245 19.88 -144.69 24.63
C LYS A 245 19.60 -145.87 23.70
N GLU A 246 19.39 -145.63 22.41
CA GLU A 246 19.20 -146.69 21.42
C GLU A 246 20.48 -147.50 21.25
N HIS A 247 21.64 -146.85 21.18
CA HIS A 247 22.94 -147.52 21.05
C HIS A 247 23.27 -148.37 22.28
N ALA A 248 22.93 -147.91 23.50
CA ALA A 248 23.01 -148.70 24.74
C ALA A 248 22.02 -149.89 24.74
N SER A 249 20.78 -149.67 24.26
CA SER A 249 19.77 -150.73 24.15
C SER A 249 20.16 -151.80 23.13
N SER A 250 20.77 -151.40 22.02
CA SER A 250 21.36 -152.28 21.00
C SER A 250 22.55 -153.06 21.55
N LEU A 251 23.43 -152.43 22.33
CA LEU A 251 24.52 -153.10 23.03
C LEU A 251 24.01 -154.13 24.04
N ALA A 252 22.99 -153.82 24.84
CA ALA A 252 22.35 -154.76 25.76
C ALA A 252 21.72 -155.97 25.02
N SER A 253 21.01 -155.71 23.92
CA SER A 253 20.50 -156.75 23.00
C SER A 253 21.62 -157.64 22.44
N SER A 254 22.77 -157.06 22.09
CA SER A 254 23.95 -157.81 21.65
C SER A 254 24.59 -158.65 22.77
N GLY A 255 24.54 -158.17 24.02
CA GLY A 255 25.00 -158.87 25.21
C GLY A 255 24.19 -160.14 25.45
N LEU A 256 22.85 -160.04 25.48
CA LEU A 256 21.95 -161.18 25.64
C LEU A 256 22.14 -162.25 24.53
N LYS A 257 22.44 -161.82 23.30
CA LYS A 257 22.79 -162.72 22.18
C LYS A 257 24.18 -163.37 22.32
N LYS A 258 25.11 -162.76 23.06
CA LYS A 258 26.42 -163.36 23.39
C LYS A 258 26.30 -164.34 24.54
N ASP A 259 25.61 -163.99 25.63
CA ASP A 259 25.42 -164.86 26.80
C ASP A 259 24.69 -166.17 26.45
N SER A 260 23.62 -166.08 25.65
CA SER A 260 22.90 -167.26 25.16
C SER A 260 23.79 -168.17 24.30
N LYS A 261 24.71 -167.59 23.52
CA LYS A 261 25.67 -168.34 22.70
C LYS A 261 26.84 -168.90 23.52
N LEU A 262 27.21 -168.25 24.61
CA LEU A 262 28.26 -168.69 25.55
C LEU A 262 27.79 -169.91 26.34
N LYS A 263 26.58 -169.88 26.92
CA LYS A 263 25.97 -171.03 27.61
C LYS A 263 25.85 -172.28 26.74
N SER A 264 25.55 -172.12 25.44
CA SER A 264 25.52 -173.26 24.51
C SER A 264 26.91 -173.85 24.18
N LEU A 265 27.99 -173.06 24.34
CA LEU A 265 29.36 -173.56 24.19
C LEU A 265 29.88 -174.23 25.48
N GLU A 266 29.48 -173.75 26.66
CA GLU A 266 29.81 -174.39 27.94
C GLU A 266 29.30 -175.83 28.02
N ILE A 267 28.05 -176.06 27.58
CA ILE A 267 27.45 -177.41 27.51
C ILE A 267 28.24 -178.34 26.56
N ALA A 268 28.70 -177.81 25.42
CA ALA A 268 29.49 -178.57 24.45
C ALA A 268 30.91 -178.90 24.94
N ILE A 269 31.49 -178.07 25.82
CA ILE A 269 32.81 -178.30 26.42
C ILE A 269 32.74 -179.42 27.47
N GLU A 270 31.71 -179.45 28.32
CA GLU A 270 31.61 -180.48 29.36
C GLU A 270 31.37 -181.87 28.76
N GLN A 271 30.61 -181.97 27.66
CA GLN A 271 30.46 -183.21 26.88
C GLN A 271 31.78 -183.72 26.29
N LYS A 272 32.76 -182.85 26.03
CA LYS A 272 34.09 -183.25 25.51
C LYS A 272 35.06 -183.74 26.59
N LYS A 273 34.87 -183.41 27.87
CA LYS A 273 35.71 -183.93 28.97
C LYS A 273 35.57 -185.44 29.17
N GLU A 274 34.36 -185.99 29.09
CA GLU A 274 34.13 -187.42 29.34
C GLU A 274 34.71 -188.35 28.25
N GLU A 275 34.93 -187.83 27.03
CA GLU A 275 35.64 -188.57 25.97
C GLU A 275 37.16 -188.60 26.22
N CYS A 276 37.77 -187.50 26.68
CA CYS A 276 39.21 -187.43 26.96
C CYS A 276 39.64 -188.46 28.02
N SER A 277 38.85 -188.64 29.09
CA SER A 277 39.18 -189.54 30.20
C SER A 277 39.28 -191.03 29.83
N LYS A 278 38.91 -191.43 28.60
CA LYS A 278 38.96 -192.83 28.12
C LYS A 278 40.08 -193.11 27.11
N LEU A 279 40.75 -192.07 26.60
CA LEU A 279 41.82 -192.20 25.59
C LEU A 279 43.23 -192.06 26.19
N GLU A 280 43.38 -191.32 27.29
CA GLU A 280 44.68 -191.04 27.90
C GLU A 280 45.33 -192.29 28.54
N THR A 281 44.55 -193.30 28.90
CA THR A 281 45.07 -194.58 29.44
C THR A 281 45.72 -195.49 28.38
N GLN A 282 45.66 -195.13 27.09
CA GLN A 282 46.05 -196.02 25.98
C GLN A 282 47.36 -195.66 25.26
N LEU A 283 48.02 -194.53 25.57
CA LEU A 283 49.26 -194.11 24.90
C LEU A 283 50.54 -194.15 25.75
N GLN A 284 50.58 -194.98 26.79
CA GLN A 284 51.81 -195.33 27.53
C GLN A 284 52.72 -196.29 26.72
N LYS A 285 53.04 -195.94 25.47
CA LYS A 285 54.09 -196.55 24.61
C LYS A 285 54.19 -195.83 23.26
N GLN A 286 55.43 -195.74 22.75
CA GLN A 286 55.84 -195.09 21.49
C GLN A 286 55.64 -193.56 21.43
N ALA A 287 56.40 -192.79 20.64
CA ALA A 287 57.86 -192.76 20.44
C ALA A 287 58.18 -191.53 19.57
N GLU A 288 58.98 -190.61 20.13
CA GLU A 288 59.95 -189.75 19.42
C GLU A 288 59.57 -188.82 18.23
N GLN A 289 60.05 -187.58 18.38
CA GLN A 289 60.79 -186.77 17.39
C GLN A 289 60.10 -185.71 16.47
N LEU A 290 60.70 -184.51 16.55
CA LEU A 290 60.98 -183.48 15.52
C LEU A 290 60.07 -182.23 15.29
N PHE A 291 60.62 -181.11 15.81
CA PHE A 291 60.91 -179.84 15.11
C PHE A 291 59.91 -178.66 15.07
N SER A 292 60.42 -177.51 14.61
CA SER A 292 59.90 -176.13 14.74
C SER A 292 59.99 -175.37 13.41
N HIS A 293 59.06 -174.46 13.09
CA HIS A 293 59.32 -173.23 12.30
C HIS A 293 58.20 -172.15 12.33
N MET A 294 58.25 -171.16 11.42
CA MET A 294 57.85 -169.75 11.62
C MET A 294 57.35 -169.06 10.30
N ASN A 295 56.62 -167.93 10.43
CA ASN A 295 56.59 -166.70 9.56
C ASN A 295 55.49 -166.41 8.47
N ASN A 296 55.04 -165.13 8.43
CA ASN A 296 54.63 -164.27 7.26
C ASN A 296 53.26 -164.48 6.49
N PRO A 297 52.80 -163.58 5.55
CA PRO A 297 52.65 -162.09 5.60
C PRO A 297 51.47 -161.40 4.77
N LYS A 298 51.33 -160.05 4.90
CA LYS A 298 51.02 -158.98 3.87
C LYS A 298 49.64 -158.74 3.15
N ALA A 299 49.26 -157.45 2.99
CA ALA A 299 48.80 -156.71 1.75
C ALA A 299 47.95 -155.42 2.08
N HIS A 300 47.71 -154.36 1.25
CA HIS A 300 48.35 -153.54 0.15
C HIS A 300 47.19 -152.79 -0.62
N GLU A 301 47.17 -151.54 -1.17
CA GLU A 301 47.96 -150.26 -1.15
C GLU A 301 47.16 -149.10 -1.91
N VAL A 302 47.76 -147.96 -2.36
CA VAL A 302 47.21 -146.86 -3.27
C VAL A 302 46.24 -145.81 -2.60
N GLU A 303 45.96 -144.51 -2.97
CA GLU A 303 45.88 -143.63 -4.20
C GLU A 303 46.17 -142.08 -3.97
N GLN A 304 45.93 -141.19 -4.97
CA GLN A 304 46.19 -139.70 -5.06
C GLN A 304 44.90 -138.78 -5.03
N GLN A 305 44.71 -137.51 -5.51
CA GLN A 305 45.36 -136.35 -6.22
C GLN A 305 44.41 -135.08 -6.05
N SER A 306 44.41 -133.81 -6.58
CA SER A 306 45.25 -132.70 -7.20
C SER A 306 44.35 -131.40 -7.26
N GLY A 307 44.65 -130.14 -7.69
CA GLY A 307 45.82 -129.34 -8.14
C GLY A 307 45.42 -127.99 -8.87
N SER A 308 46.34 -127.00 -9.07
CA SER A 308 46.24 -125.75 -9.93
C SER A 308 45.48 -124.47 -9.42
N ARG A 309 45.60 -123.19 -9.89
CA ARG A 309 46.59 -122.36 -10.71
C ARG A 309 46.30 -120.80 -10.75
N VAL A 310 47.35 -119.96 -10.72
CA VAL A 310 47.59 -118.59 -11.37
C VAL A 310 46.78 -117.30 -10.96
N ASN A 311 47.42 -116.11 -11.10
CA ASN A 311 47.05 -114.73 -10.67
C ASN A 311 47.36 -113.65 -11.76
N PRO A 312 46.65 -112.50 -11.87
CA PRO A 312 47.34 -111.18 -11.84
C PRO A 312 46.53 -109.95 -11.27
N GLU A 313 47.22 -108.96 -10.67
CA GLU A 313 46.60 -107.88 -9.85
C GLU A 313 47.01 -106.42 -10.24
N TYR A 314 47.09 -106.06 -11.53
CA TYR A 314 47.62 -104.74 -11.96
C TYR A 314 46.70 -103.83 -12.81
N VAL A 315 45.50 -104.27 -13.19
CA VAL A 315 44.64 -103.54 -14.15
C VAL A 315 43.84 -102.40 -13.49
N ASP A 316 43.31 -102.59 -12.29
CA ASP A 316 42.32 -101.64 -11.74
C ASP A 316 42.95 -100.41 -11.07
N ARG A 317 44.25 -100.46 -10.77
CA ARG A 317 45.02 -99.31 -10.23
C ARG A 317 45.23 -98.20 -11.26
N VAL A 318 45.12 -98.49 -12.56
CA VAL A 318 45.16 -97.48 -13.64
C VAL A 318 43.80 -96.78 -13.77
N LYS A 319 42.70 -97.55 -13.76
CA LYS A 319 41.33 -97.04 -13.93
C LYS A 319 40.88 -96.07 -12.84
N LEU A 320 41.40 -96.19 -11.61
CA LEU A 320 41.13 -95.19 -10.57
C LEU A 320 41.77 -93.83 -10.92
N LEU A 321 43.04 -93.82 -11.35
CA LEU A 321 43.77 -92.59 -11.66
C LEU A 321 43.17 -91.83 -12.85
N GLU A 322 42.69 -92.55 -13.87
CA GLU A 322 41.94 -91.95 -15.00
C GLU A 322 40.64 -91.27 -14.54
N LYS A 323 39.97 -91.84 -13.52
CA LYS A 323 38.73 -91.32 -12.95
C LYS A 323 38.96 -90.08 -12.08
N GLU A 324 40.04 -90.07 -11.30
CA GLU A 324 40.53 -88.92 -10.54
C GLU A 324 40.79 -87.71 -11.47
N VAL A 325 41.48 -87.94 -12.60
CA VAL A 325 41.81 -86.89 -13.58
C VAL A 325 40.55 -86.32 -14.25
N SER A 326 39.54 -87.15 -14.54
CA SER A 326 38.26 -86.65 -15.06
C SER A 326 37.53 -85.77 -14.04
N TYR A 327 37.52 -86.19 -12.76
CA TYR A 327 36.87 -85.44 -11.68
C TYR A 327 37.47 -84.03 -11.52
N TYR A 328 38.80 -83.92 -11.44
CA TYR A 328 39.47 -82.61 -11.35
C TYR A 328 39.28 -81.74 -12.60
N LYS A 329 39.14 -82.34 -13.78
CA LYS A 329 38.85 -81.60 -15.02
C LYS A 329 37.43 -81.01 -15.02
N ASP A 330 36.44 -81.78 -14.60
CA ASP A 330 35.06 -81.31 -14.50
C ASP A 330 34.92 -80.23 -13.41
N GLU A 331 35.61 -80.38 -12.28
CA GLU A 331 35.59 -79.39 -11.20
C GLU A 331 36.30 -78.08 -11.59
N ALA A 332 37.42 -78.15 -12.31
CA ALA A 332 38.06 -76.98 -12.89
C ALA A 332 37.14 -76.27 -13.92
N THR A 333 36.37 -77.03 -14.69
CA THR A 333 35.42 -76.47 -15.68
C THR A 333 34.27 -75.73 -14.98
N LYS A 334 33.70 -76.29 -13.89
CA LYS A 334 32.69 -75.61 -13.06
C LYS A 334 33.23 -74.31 -12.45
N ALA A 335 34.43 -74.37 -11.87
CA ALA A 335 35.09 -73.20 -11.29
C ALA A 335 35.31 -72.11 -12.35
N GLN A 336 35.68 -72.48 -13.57
CA GLN A 336 35.84 -71.53 -14.67
C GLN A 336 34.51 -70.90 -15.11
N THR A 337 33.41 -71.66 -15.19
CA THR A 337 32.08 -71.08 -15.46
C THR A 337 31.57 -70.15 -14.36
N GLU A 338 31.91 -70.40 -13.09
CA GLU A 338 31.55 -69.47 -11.99
C GLU A 338 32.40 -68.20 -12.04
N VAL A 339 33.67 -68.27 -12.45
CA VAL A 339 34.50 -67.08 -12.72
C VAL A 339 33.92 -66.25 -13.87
N GLU A 340 33.47 -66.88 -14.96
CA GLU A 340 32.78 -66.17 -16.06
C GLU A 340 31.49 -65.50 -15.57
N ARG A 341 30.67 -66.20 -14.78
CA ARG A 341 29.44 -65.65 -14.18
C ARG A 341 29.70 -64.46 -13.25
N LEU A 342 30.78 -64.49 -12.47
CA LEU A 342 31.18 -63.38 -11.60
C LEU A 342 31.73 -62.19 -12.39
N LEU A 343 32.38 -62.42 -13.54
CA LEU A 343 32.82 -61.36 -14.46
C LEU A 343 31.64 -60.69 -15.19
N ASP A 344 30.56 -61.42 -15.49
CA ASP A 344 29.32 -60.83 -15.99
C ASP A 344 28.65 -59.92 -14.95
N ILE A 345 28.51 -60.38 -13.70
CA ILE A 345 27.96 -59.56 -12.60
C ILE A 345 28.81 -58.30 -12.38
N LEU A 346 30.14 -58.39 -12.48
CA LEU A 346 31.01 -57.20 -12.43
C LEU A 346 30.72 -56.21 -13.56
N ARG A 347 30.50 -56.69 -14.79
CA ARG A 347 30.11 -55.83 -15.93
C ARG A 347 28.73 -55.20 -15.77
N GLU A 348 27.76 -55.92 -15.22
CA GLU A 348 26.43 -55.37 -14.90
C GLU A 348 26.52 -54.28 -13.82
N VAL A 349 27.30 -54.50 -12.75
CA VAL A 349 27.50 -53.49 -11.69
C VAL A 349 28.28 -52.26 -12.20
N GLU A 350 29.30 -52.45 -13.04
CA GLU A 350 30.01 -51.32 -13.66
C GLU A 350 29.13 -50.54 -14.64
N THR A 351 28.27 -51.20 -15.42
CA THR A 351 27.36 -50.51 -16.35
C THR A 351 26.22 -49.79 -15.61
N GLU A 352 25.61 -50.42 -14.60
CA GLU A 352 24.59 -49.79 -13.76
C GLU A 352 25.14 -48.57 -12.99
N LYS A 353 26.40 -48.65 -12.51
CA LYS A 353 27.11 -47.50 -11.94
C LYS A 353 27.27 -46.38 -12.96
N ASN A 354 27.80 -46.68 -14.15
CA ASN A 354 28.01 -45.68 -15.20
C ASN A 354 26.70 -44.98 -15.62
N ASP A 355 25.56 -45.67 -15.61
CA ASP A 355 24.27 -45.07 -15.91
C ASP A 355 23.70 -44.24 -14.74
N LYS A 356 23.98 -44.61 -13.48
CA LYS A 356 23.71 -43.77 -12.30
C LYS A 356 24.55 -42.48 -12.34
N ASP A 357 25.84 -42.57 -12.67
CA ASP A 357 26.73 -41.41 -12.81
C ASP A 357 26.27 -40.48 -13.95
N LYS A 358 25.82 -41.02 -15.10
CA LYS A 358 25.17 -40.22 -16.16
C LYS A 358 23.90 -39.52 -15.66
N LYS A 359 23.10 -40.19 -14.83
CA LYS A 359 21.84 -39.65 -14.29
C LYS A 359 22.08 -38.51 -13.31
N ILE A 360 23.11 -38.63 -12.46
CA ILE A 360 23.57 -37.55 -11.58
C ILE A 360 24.01 -36.34 -12.42
N ALA A 361 24.89 -36.55 -13.40
CA ALA A 361 25.35 -35.48 -14.29
C ALA A 361 24.22 -34.83 -15.12
N GLU A 362 23.11 -35.53 -15.36
CA GLU A 362 21.91 -34.98 -16.02
C GLU A 362 21.07 -34.10 -15.08
N LEU A 363 20.90 -34.51 -13.82
CA LEU A 363 20.22 -33.73 -12.78
C LEU A 363 21.01 -32.48 -12.41
N GLU A 364 22.34 -32.58 -12.29
CA GLU A 364 23.23 -31.43 -12.04
C GLU A 364 23.17 -30.39 -13.17
N ARG A 365 22.97 -30.81 -14.43
CA ARG A 365 22.75 -29.88 -15.56
C ARG A 365 21.38 -29.19 -15.54
N GLN A 366 20.37 -29.73 -14.84
CA GLN A 366 19.06 -29.09 -14.70
C GLN A 366 18.98 -28.17 -13.47
N GLY A 367 19.95 -28.25 -12.56
CA GLY A 367 19.92 -27.57 -11.25
C GLY A 367 20.44 -26.12 -11.20
N GLY A 368 20.94 -25.52 -12.29
CA GLY A 368 21.53 -24.18 -12.19
C GLY A 368 21.73 -23.38 -13.48
N LYS A 369 21.40 -22.09 -13.38
CA LYS A 369 21.68 -20.98 -14.33
C LYS A 369 20.84 -20.98 -15.62
N ASP A 370 20.40 -19.83 -16.16
CA ASP A 370 20.44 -18.46 -15.64
C ASP A 370 19.34 -17.57 -16.28
N GLN A 371 19.21 -16.33 -15.82
CA GLN A 371 18.51 -15.29 -16.61
C GLN A 371 19.40 -14.82 -17.77
N THR A 372 18.84 -14.64 -18.99
CA THR A 372 19.10 -13.44 -19.86
C THR A 372 18.48 -13.54 -21.29
N LYS A 373 17.50 -12.66 -21.55
CA LYS A 373 17.20 -11.86 -22.77
C LYS A 373 17.30 -12.45 -24.20
N LYS A 374 16.25 -12.10 -24.98
CA LYS A 374 16.08 -12.09 -26.45
C LYS A 374 15.79 -13.44 -27.14
N GLY A 375 14.84 -13.41 -28.07
CA GLY A 375 14.64 -14.41 -29.13
C GLY A 375 14.43 -13.72 -30.48
N PRO A 376 14.05 -14.45 -31.54
CA PRO A 376 13.37 -13.81 -32.68
C PRO A 376 12.13 -14.57 -33.20
N ASN A 377 10.99 -13.88 -33.15
CA ASN A 377 9.93 -13.79 -34.16
C ASN A 377 9.88 -14.79 -35.34
N ILE A 378 8.76 -15.51 -35.47
CA ILE A 378 8.12 -15.84 -36.75
C ILE A 378 6.66 -15.33 -36.69
N LYS A 379 6.16 -14.73 -37.79
CA LYS A 379 4.84 -14.09 -37.88
C LYS A 379 4.23 -14.27 -39.28
N LEU A 380 3.06 -14.89 -39.35
CA LEU A 380 2.07 -14.96 -40.46
C LEU A 380 0.90 -15.82 -39.92
N GLY A 381 -0.40 -15.57 -40.13
CA GLY A 381 -1.16 -14.44 -40.69
C GLY A 381 -2.67 -14.58 -40.29
N PRO A 382 -3.53 -13.55 -40.41
CA PRO A 382 -4.81 -13.51 -39.69
C PRO A 382 -6.10 -13.70 -40.53
N GLN A 383 -7.05 -14.51 -40.03
CA GLN A 383 -8.46 -14.62 -40.47
C GLN A 383 -9.25 -15.43 -39.38
N GLY A 384 -10.53 -15.24 -39.06
CA GLY A 384 -11.56 -14.26 -39.43
C GLY A 384 -12.82 -14.41 -38.52
N ASP A 385 -13.80 -13.51 -38.62
CA ASP A 385 -14.94 -13.39 -37.67
C ASP A 385 -16.03 -14.50 -37.69
N LYS A 386 -16.80 -14.54 -36.57
CA LYS A 386 -18.23 -14.93 -36.38
C LYS A 386 -18.63 -16.39 -36.05
N LYS A 387 -19.29 -16.50 -34.87
CA LYS A 387 -20.40 -17.44 -34.49
C LYS A 387 -20.06 -18.95 -34.44
N GLY A 388 -20.80 -19.82 -33.75
CA GLY A 388 -21.87 -19.60 -32.75
C GLY A 388 -22.94 -20.72 -32.72
N LEU A 389 -23.00 -21.47 -31.61
CA LEU A 389 -23.99 -22.53 -31.23
C LEU A 389 -23.91 -23.90 -31.95
N GLY A 390 -24.39 -24.95 -31.25
CA GLY A 390 -24.32 -26.39 -31.61
C GLY A 390 -23.08 -27.06 -31.00
N GLN A 391 -23.09 -27.95 -30.00
CA GLN A 391 -24.05 -28.96 -29.48
C GLN A 391 -24.18 -30.25 -30.33
N ASP A 392 -23.22 -31.17 -30.17
CA ASP A 392 -23.44 -32.54 -29.66
C ASP A 392 -22.08 -33.10 -29.17
N LEU A 393 -21.89 -33.70 -27.98
CA LEU A 393 -22.39 -34.97 -27.43
C LEU A 393 -21.63 -36.25 -27.93
N ARG A 394 -20.44 -36.54 -27.37
CA ARG A 394 -20.19 -37.69 -26.43
C ARG A 394 -18.74 -38.21 -26.42
N LYS A 395 -18.26 -38.48 -25.19
CA LYS A 395 -17.26 -39.49 -24.78
C LYS A 395 -15.88 -39.51 -25.50
N GLU A 396 -14.87 -39.02 -24.79
CA GLU A 396 -13.86 -39.94 -24.25
C GLU A 396 -13.60 -39.61 -22.77
N SER A 397 -12.80 -40.40 -22.05
CA SER A 397 -12.91 -40.56 -20.60
C SER A 397 -11.75 -39.97 -19.78
N SER A 398 -12.11 -39.05 -18.88
CA SER A 398 -11.75 -39.14 -17.44
C SER A 398 -10.26 -39.15 -17.03
N LEU A 399 -9.35 -38.46 -17.73
CA LEU A 399 -7.95 -38.26 -17.26
C LEU A 399 -7.49 -36.78 -17.14
N ASP A 400 -8.30 -35.81 -17.57
CA ASP A 400 -7.87 -34.39 -17.65
C ASP A 400 -8.23 -33.52 -16.43
N GLY A 401 -9.02 -34.04 -15.47
CA GLY A 401 -9.57 -33.22 -14.37
C GLY A 401 -8.52 -32.45 -13.54
N GLY A 402 -7.36 -33.05 -13.28
CA GLY A 402 -6.27 -32.42 -12.54
C GLY A 402 -5.54 -31.30 -13.31
N HIS A 403 -5.57 -31.33 -14.64
CA HIS A 403 -4.98 -30.30 -15.49
C HIS A 403 -5.98 -29.18 -15.78
N HIS A 404 -7.24 -29.52 -16.08
CA HIS A 404 -8.29 -28.53 -16.33
C HIS A 404 -8.58 -27.65 -15.11
N ILE A 405 -8.67 -28.21 -13.90
CA ILE A 405 -8.86 -27.42 -12.67
C ILE A 405 -7.68 -26.47 -12.46
N LYS A 406 -6.45 -26.93 -12.68
CA LYS A 406 -5.23 -26.14 -12.48
C LYS A 406 -5.06 -25.04 -13.53
N LEU A 407 -5.56 -25.25 -14.74
CA LEU A 407 -5.69 -24.22 -15.78
C LEU A 407 -6.76 -23.19 -15.40
N GLU A 408 -7.89 -23.62 -14.85
CA GLU A 408 -8.96 -22.74 -14.38
C GLU A 408 -8.52 -21.89 -13.17
N GLU A 409 -7.76 -22.44 -12.22
CA GLU A 409 -7.11 -21.69 -11.13
C GLU A 409 -6.12 -20.65 -11.66
N LEU A 410 -5.32 -21.01 -12.67
CA LEU A 410 -4.39 -20.09 -13.36
C LEU A 410 -5.16 -18.96 -14.07
N MET A 411 -6.23 -19.26 -14.80
CA MET A 411 -7.07 -18.25 -15.46
C MET A 411 -7.75 -17.32 -14.43
N ASN A 412 -8.29 -17.87 -13.34
CA ASN A 412 -8.88 -17.08 -12.25
C ASN A 412 -7.84 -16.25 -11.48
N THR A 413 -6.55 -16.61 -11.53
CA THR A 413 -5.45 -15.84 -10.95
C THR A 413 -4.94 -14.75 -11.91
N LEU A 414 -4.91 -15.05 -13.22
CA LEU A 414 -4.63 -14.08 -14.29
C LEU A 414 -5.69 -12.96 -14.33
N GLU A 415 -6.96 -13.32 -14.22
CA GLU A 415 -8.05 -12.34 -14.27
C GLU A 415 -8.12 -11.51 -12.97
N ARG A 416 -7.80 -12.09 -11.80
CA ARG A 416 -7.61 -11.32 -10.56
C ARG A 416 -6.44 -10.32 -10.66
N THR A 417 -5.26 -10.76 -11.11
CA THR A 417 -4.10 -9.87 -11.26
C THR A 417 -4.32 -8.80 -12.33
N ARG A 418 -5.13 -9.07 -13.36
CA ARG A 418 -5.60 -8.08 -14.33
C ARG A 418 -6.52 -7.03 -13.68
N GLN A 419 -7.48 -7.44 -12.86
CA GLN A 419 -8.38 -6.53 -12.14
C GLN A 419 -7.60 -5.67 -11.13
N GLU A 420 -6.60 -6.22 -10.44
CA GLU A 420 -5.68 -5.48 -9.56
C GLU A 420 -4.81 -4.48 -10.35
N LEU A 421 -4.38 -4.84 -11.57
CA LEU A 421 -3.64 -3.96 -12.47
C LEU A 421 -4.51 -2.79 -12.97
N ASP A 422 -5.78 -3.02 -13.33
CA ASP A 422 -6.68 -1.95 -13.75
C ASP A 422 -7.13 -1.07 -12.57
N ALA A 423 -7.31 -1.65 -11.38
CA ALA A 423 -7.52 -0.89 -10.14
C ALA A 423 -6.30 -0.04 -9.74
N THR A 424 -5.07 -0.51 -9.98
CA THR A 424 -3.86 0.32 -9.76
C THR A 424 -3.73 1.43 -10.80
N LYS A 425 -4.07 1.19 -12.08
CA LYS A 425 -4.17 2.27 -13.09
C LYS A 425 -5.17 3.35 -12.70
N GLN A 426 -6.36 2.99 -12.23
CA GLN A 426 -7.35 3.97 -11.75
C GLN A 426 -6.83 4.78 -10.56
N ARG A 427 -6.22 4.14 -9.55
CA ARG A 427 -5.60 4.84 -8.41
C ARG A 427 -4.47 5.77 -8.86
N LEU A 428 -3.62 5.34 -9.80
CA LEU A 428 -2.56 6.18 -10.35
C LEU A 428 -3.14 7.39 -11.09
N SER A 429 -4.13 7.20 -11.97
CA SER A 429 -4.77 8.29 -12.70
C SER A 429 -5.44 9.31 -11.77
N SER A 430 -6.14 8.85 -10.72
CA SER A 430 -6.75 9.73 -9.72
C SER A 430 -5.70 10.51 -8.92
N THR A 431 -4.58 9.87 -8.58
CA THR A 431 -3.46 10.51 -7.88
C THR A 431 -2.78 11.56 -8.76
N GLN A 432 -2.59 11.27 -10.05
CA GLN A 432 -2.01 12.18 -11.03
C GLN A 432 -2.92 13.38 -11.31
N GLN A 433 -4.24 13.17 -11.42
CA GLN A 433 -5.21 14.27 -11.50
C GLN A 433 -5.15 15.15 -10.25
N SER A 434 -5.16 14.56 -9.04
CA SER A 434 -5.08 15.34 -7.80
C SER A 434 -3.76 16.11 -7.66
N LEU A 435 -2.66 15.58 -8.19
CA LEU A 435 -1.39 16.32 -8.28
C LEU A 435 -1.52 17.55 -9.20
N GLN A 436 -2.07 17.36 -10.42
CA GLN A 436 -2.29 18.44 -11.38
C GLN A 436 -3.23 19.54 -10.84
N GLU A 437 -4.27 19.17 -10.11
CA GLU A 437 -5.18 20.10 -9.42
C GLU A 437 -4.43 20.92 -8.34
N ARG A 438 -3.52 20.29 -7.59
CA ARG A 438 -2.69 20.98 -6.58
C ARG A 438 -1.64 21.88 -7.21
N ASP A 439 -1.01 21.48 -8.32
CA ASP A 439 -0.04 22.31 -9.04
C ASP A 439 -0.71 23.52 -9.69
N SER A 440 -1.92 23.36 -10.23
CA SER A 440 -2.77 24.48 -10.68
C SER A 440 -3.10 25.42 -9.53
N HIS A 441 -3.56 24.89 -8.38
CA HIS A 441 -3.86 25.70 -7.21
C HIS A 441 -2.64 26.45 -6.63
N LEU A 442 -1.46 25.81 -6.59
CA LEU A 442 -0.20 26.45 -6.20
C LEU A 442 0.21 27.56 -7.18
N THR A 443 -0.01 27.36 -8.48
CA THR A 443 0.24 28.37 -9.51
C THR A 443 -0.68 29.58 -9.34
N ASN A 444 -1.97 29.33 -9.11
CA ASN A 444 -2.96 30.38 -8.83
C ASN A 444 -2.60 31.16 -7.55
N MET A 445 -2.23 30.48 -6.45
CA MET A 445 -1.80 31.16 -5.22
C MET A 445 -0.50 31.98 -5.41
N ARG A 446 0.44 31.54 -6.25
CA ARG A 446 1.62 32.34 -6.62
C ARG A 446 1.21 33.60 -7.39
N GLN A 447 0.32 33.47 -8.37
CA GLN A 447 -0.17 34.61 -9.16
C GLN A 447 -0.95 35.60 -8.29
N GLU A 448 -1.83 35.12 -7.40
CA GLU A 448 -2.63 35.99 -6.53
C GLU A 448 -1.76 36.73 -5.51
N ARG A 449 -0.77 36.05 -4.92
CA ARG A 449 0.23 36.69 -4.06
C ARG A 449 1.06 37.75 -4.81
N ARG A 450 1.31 37.58 -6.11
CA ARG A 450 1.95 38.61 -6.95
C ARG A 450 1.06 39.83 -7.18
N LYS A 451 -0.23 39.64 -7.51
CA LYS A 451 -1.20 40.75 -7.62
C LYS A 451 -1.30 41.54 -6.32
N GLN A 452 -1.40 40.86 -5.19
CA GLN A 452 -1.45 41.50 -3.86
C GLN A 452 -0.19 42.33 -3.57
N LEU A 453 0.99 41.86 -3.97
CA LEU A 453 2.23 42.64 -3.87
C LEU A 453 2.20 43.88 -4.78
N GLU A 454 1.70 43.75 -6.01
CA GLU A 454 1.56 44.88 -6.94
C GLU A 454 0.57 45.94 -6.43
N GLU A 455 -0.60 45.51 -5.94
CA GLU A 455 -1.63 46.38 -5.34
C GLU A 455 -1.10 47.10 -4.09
N ILE A 456 -0.42 46.39 -3.18
CA ILE A 456 0.25 47.00 -2.02
C ILE A 456 1.31 48.01 -2.47
N LEU A 457 2.07 47.71 -3.52
CA LEU A 457 3.10 48.62 -4.03
C LEU A 457 2.48 49.87 -4.68
N GLU A 458 1.35 49.74 -5.35
CA GLU A 458 0.60 50.86 -5.93
C GLU A 458 -0.09 51.72 -4.85
N MET A 459 -0.82 51.13 -3.90
CA MET A 459 -1.43 51.87 -2.79
C MET A 459 -0.40 52.71 -2.04
N LYS A 460 0.81 52.16 -1.82
CA LYS A 460 1.90 52.88 -1.16
C LYS A 460 2.56 53.95 -2.07
N GLN A 461 2.53 53.78 -3.40
CA GLN A 461 2.90 54.85 -4.34
C GLN A 461 1.89 56.01 -4.28
N GLN A 462 0.59 55.70 -4.30
CA GLN A 462 -0.49 56.68 -4.20
C GLN A 462 -0.46 57.44 -2.86
N ALA A 463 -0.23 56.73 -1.74
CA ALA A 463 -0.09 57.35 -0.42
C ALA A 463 1.13 58.29 -0.33
N LEU A 464 2.28 57.92 -0.93
CA LEU A 464 3.45 58.79 -1.00
C LEU A 464 3.21 60.03 -1.87
N LEU A 465 2.49 59.90 -3.00
CA LEU A 465 2.08 61.03 -3.83
C LEU A 465 1.13 61.98 -3.10
N ALA A 466 0.14 61.44 -2.37
CA ALA A 466 -0.77 62.23 -1.56
C ALA A 466 -0.02 63.00 -0.45
N ALA A 467 0.88 62.34 0.28
CA ALA A 467 1.69 62.98 1.32
C ALA A 467 2.64 64.07 0.75
N ILE A 468 3.19 63.88 -0.45
CA ILE A 468 3.97 64.94 -1.14
C ILE A 468 3.07 66.14 -1.47
N SER A 469 1.91 65.90 -2.08
CA SER A 469 0.92 66.94 -2.40
C SER A 469 0.44 67.70 -1.16
N GLU A 470 0.27 67.02 -0.03
CA GLU A 470 -0.07 67.65 1.26
C GLU A 470 1.07 68.54 1.77
N LYS A 471 2.33 68.10 1.66
CA LYS A 471 3.49 68.92 2.04
C LYS A 471 3.67 70.13 1.12
N ASP A 472 3.50 69.98 -0.19
CA ASP A 472 3.56 71.09 -1.15
C ASP A 472 2.40 72.09 -0.94
N ALA A 473 1.20 71.63 -0.61
CA ALA A 473 0.07 72.50 -0.24
C ALA A 473 0.32 73.27 1.08
N ASN A 474 0.86 72.60 2.11
CA ASN A 474 1.24 73.25 3.37
C ASN A 474 2.38 74.27 3.17
N ILE A 475 3.35 73.98 2.30
CA ILE A 475 4.40 74.93 1.90
C ILE A 475 3.77 76.16 1.26
N ALA A 476 2.89 75.98 0.26
CA ALA A 476 2.23 77.10 -0.43
C ALA A 476 1.38 77.96 0.53
N LEU A 477 0.61 77.33 1.43
CA LEU A 477 -0.20 78.04 2.43
C LEU A 477 0.66 78.87 3.39
N LEU A 478 1.79 78.34 3.85
CA LEU A 478 2.72 79.07 4.70
C LEU A 478 3.45 80.18 3.92
N GLU A 479 3.87 79.95 2.68
CA GLU A 479 4.52 80.96 1.84
C GLU A 479 3.57 82.13 1.47
N LEU A 480 2.27 81.86 1.31
CA LEU A 480 1.24 82.89 1.09
C LEU A 480 0.82 83.65 2.37
N SER A 481 1.03 83.07 3.57
CA SER A 481 0.62 83.68 4.85
C SER A 481 1.79 84.22 5.71
N ALA A 482 3.04 83.95 5.32
CA ALA A 482 4.24 84.34 6.07
C ALA A 482 4.56 85.84 5.96
N SER A 483 4.22 86.61 6.99
CA SER A 483 4.63 88.02 7.14
C SER A 483 6.12 88.18 7.53
N ASN A 484 7.06 87.67 6.72
CA ASN A 484 8.52 87.71 6.93
C ASN A 484 9.03 87.22 8.31
N LYS A 485 8.27 86.35 9.00
CA LYS A 485 8.63 85.81 10.31
C LYS A 485 9.63 84.67 10.17
N LYS A 486 10.81 84.81 10.80
CA LYS A 486 11.90 83.81 10.80
C LYS A 486 11.42 82.39 11.12
N LYS A 487 10.57 82.23 12.14
CA LYS A 487 10.00 80.92 12.54
C LYS A 487 9.23 80.25 11.39
N THR A 488 8.44 81.01 10.64
CA THR A 488 7.67 80.48 9.50
C THR A 488 8.57 80.11 8.31
N GLN A 489 9.67 80.84 8.10
CA GLN A 489 10.70 80.44 7.14
C GLN A 489 11.42 79.15 7.56
N GLU A 490 11.71 78.98 8.85
CA GLU A 490 12.29 77.75 9.41
C GLU A 490 11.33 76.55 9.26
N GLU A 491 10.03 76.75 9.46
CA GLU A 491 8.97 75.76 9.25
C GLU A 491 8.83 75.37 7.77
N VAL A 492 8.83 76.33 6.84
CA VAL A 492 8.84 76.06 5.38
C VAL A 492 10.09 75.28 4.96
N LEU A 493 11.26 75.62 5.51
CA LEU A 493 12.50 74.89 5.26
C LEU A 493 12.50 73.48 5.89
N ALA A 494 11.74 73.24 6.96
CA ALA A 494 11.53 71.89 7.49
C ALA A 494 10.65 71.05 6.56
N LEU A 495 9.49 71.59 6.16
CA LEU A 495 8.56 70.92 5.25
C LEU A 495 9.18 70.58 3.89
N LYS A 496 9.99 71.47 3.31
CA LYS A 496 10.72 71.19 2.06
C LYS A 496 11.66 69.98 2.20
N ARG A 497 12.39 69.87 3.32
CA ARG A 497 13.24 68.69 3.61
C ARG A 497 12.44 67.40 3.84
N GLU A 498 11.21 67.49 4.36
CA GLU A 498 10.32 66.32 4.48
C GLU A 498 9.76 65.88 3.13
N ARG A 499 9.30 66.84 2.32
CA ARG A 499 8.85 66.64 0.94
C ARG A 499 9.93 65.96 0.10
N ASP A 500 11.18 66.42 0.20
CA ASP A 500 12.31 65.84 -0.53
C ASP A 500 12.67 64.40 -0.06
N LYS A 501 12.46 64.07 1.22
CA LYS A 501 12.58 62.69 1.74
C LYS A 501 11.48 61.79 1.19
N LEU A 502 10.23 62.25 1.20
CA LEU A 502 9.10 61.51 0.62
C LEU A 502 9.29 61.28 -0.88
N MET A 503 9.82 62.26 -1.60
CA MET A 503 10.16 62.15 -3.02
C MET A 503 11.26 61.11 -3.28
N HIS A 504 12.28 61.02 -2.41
CA HIS A 504 13.28 59.95 -2.47
C HIS A 504 12.68 58.56 -2.20
N GLN A 505 11.78 58.45 -1.20
CA GLN A 505 11.07 57.21 -0.93
C GLN A 505 10.21 56.80 -2.13
N LEU A 506 9.45 57.74 -2.73
CA LEU A 506 8.65 57.51 -3.93
C LEU A 506 9.50 57.01 -5.12
N LYS A 507 10.69 57.59 -5.32
CA LYS A 507 11.63 57.16 -6.37
C LYS A 507 12.14 55.73 -6.13
N GLN A 508 12.59 55.42 -4.91
CA GLN A 508 12.98 54.06 -4.53
C GLN A 508 11.81 53.07 -4.72
N HIS A 509 10.60 53.46 -4.32
CA HIS A 509 9.40 52.64 -4.41
C HIS A 509 9.00 52.32 -5.85
N THR A 510 9.09 53.33 -6.72
CA THR A 510 8.83 53.18 -8.16
C THR A 510 9.85 52.23 -8.79
N GLN A 511 11.12 52.33 -8.39
CA GLN A 511 12.18 51.40 -8.82
C GLN A 511 11.94 49.96 -8.30
N SER A 512 11.48 49.79 -7.06
CA SER A 512 11.08 48.48 -6.52
C SER A 512 9.90 47.87 -7.28
N ARG A 513 8.89 48.66 -7.66
CA ARG A 513 7.76 48.18 -8.48
C ARG A 513 8.21 47.79 -9.88
N MET A 514 9.05 48.60 -10.54
CA MET A 514 9.64 48.25 -11.84
C MET A 514 10.47 46.96 -11.76
N LYS A 515 11.23 46.73 -10.67
CA LYS A 515 11.95 45.46 -10.49
C LYS A 515 11.00 44.28 -10.29
N LEU A 516 9.93 44.42 -9.49
CA LEU A 516 8.95 43.36 -9.34
C LEU A 516 8.33 42.97 -10.69
N ILE A 517 8.10 43.94 -11.57
CA ILE A 517 7.59 43.74 -12.93
C ILE A 517 8.63 43.10 -13.87
N SER A 518 9.93 43.41 -13.75
CA SER A 518 10.98 42.73 -14.54
C SER A 518 11.19 41.29 -14.09
N ASP A 519 11.25 41.05 -12.78
CA ASP A 519 11.39 39.72 -12.17
C ASP A 519 10.18 38.82 -12.53
N ASN A 520 9.04 39.41 -12.90
CA ASN A 520 7.82 38.72 -13.33
C ASN A 520 7.91 38.11 -14.74
N TYR A 521 8.92 38.48 -15.54
CA TYR A 521 9.16 37.93 -16.90
C TYR A 521 10.13 36.75 -16.93
N GLU A 522 10.97 36.55 -15.90
CA GLU A 522 11.85 35.37 -15.81
C GLU A 522 11.15 34.16 -15.14
N ASP A 523 9.98 34.37 -14.51
CA ASP A 523 9.21 33.34 -13.79
C ASP A 523 8.07 32.73 -14.65
N GLU A 524 8.09 32.91 -15.98
CA GLU A 524 7.21 32.15 -16.88
C GLU A 524 7.69 30.69 -16.94
N PRO A 525 6.82 29.68 -16.70
CA PRO A 525 7.25 28.30 -16.63
C PRO A 525 7.86 27.78 -17.94
N TYR A 526 9.07 27.21 -17.82
CA TYR A 526 9.64 26.30 -18.82
C TYR A 526 8.55 25.33 -19.32
N HIS A 527 8.32 25.31 -20.64
CA HIS A 527 7.38 24.40 -21.28
C HIS A 527 7.66 22.95 -20.84
N PRO A 528 6.67 22.20 -20.31
CA PRO A 528 6.80 20.78 -20.11
C PRO A 528 7.06 20.10 -21.46
N HIS A 529 8.27 19.61 -21.67
CA HIS A 529 8.62 18.91 -22.91
C HIS A 529 7.69 17.70 -23.11
N ALA A 530 6.92 17.71 -24.20
CA ALA A 530 6.09 16.58 -24.59
C ALA A 530 6.95 15.31 -24.75
N PRO A 531 6.41 14.10 -24.44
CA PRO A 531 7.18 12.86 -24.41
C PRO A 531 7.64 12.44 -25.81
N HIS A 532 8.84 12.89 -26.19
CA HIS A 532 9.38 12.69 -27.53
C HIS A 532 9.75 11.22 -27.73
N HIS A 533 9.06 10.55 -28.66
CA HIS A 533 9.46 9.22 -29.12
C HIS A 533 10.84 9.27 -29.77
N GLN A 534 11.63 8.20 -29.63
CA GLN A 534 12.84 8.01 -30.42
C GLN A 534 12.48 7.75 -31.89
N PRO A 535 13.20 8.39 -32.84
CA PRO A 535 13.70 7.66 -34.00
C PRO A 535 15.18 7.28 -33.86
N GLN A 536 15.67 6.48 -34.80
CA GLN A 536 17.00 5.87 -34.76
C GLN A 536 18.09 6.76 -35.40
N VAL A 537 19.35 6.49 -35.04
CA VAL A 537 20.55 6.98 -35.73
C VAL A 537 20.86 6.11 -36.95
N PRO A 538 21.18 6.71 -38.10
CA PRO A 538 22.16 6.14 -39.04
C PRO A 538 23.42 7.01 -39.15
N HIS A 539 24.56 6.40 -39.48
CA HIS A 539 25.85 7.08 -39.67
C HIS A 539 26.16 7.39 -41.15
N ALA A 540 27.15 8.28 -41.34
CA ALA A 540 28.07 8.40 -42.49
C ALA A 540 27.83 9.53 -43.54
N GLN A 541 28.96 9.88 -44.16
CA GLN A 541 29.28 11.02 -45.05
C GLN A 541 29.15 10.64 -46.56
N PRO A 542 29.37 11.53 -47.58
CA PRO A 542 30.08 12.82 -47.55
C PRO A 542 29.43 14.01 -48.33
N GLN A 543 30.21 15.09 -48.43
CA GLN A 543 29.95 16.41 -49.05
C GLN A 543 29.91 16.37 -50.61
N PRO A 544 29.45 17.43 -51.32
CA PRO A 544 30.27 18.65 -51.53
C PRO A 544 29.53 20.01 -51.50
N GLN A 545 30.33 21.09 -51.50
CA GLN A 545 29.99 22.52 -51.73
C GLN A 545 29.82 22.82 -53.26
N PRO A 546 29.56 24.07 -53.78
CA PRO A 546 29.85 25.43 -53.22
C PRO A 546 28.85 26.60 -53.50
N GLN A 547 29.03 27.75 -52.83
CA GLN A 547 29.34 29.10 -53.42
C GLN A 547 29.07 30.30 -52.47
N TYR A 548 29.83 31.38 -52.71
CA TYR A 548 29.86 32.71 -52.04
C TYR A 548 29.17 33.78 -52.96
N PRO A 549 28.92 35.08 -52.60
CA PRO A 549 29.76 35.96 -51.75
C PRO A 549 29.10 37.06 -50.86
N HIS A 550 29.97 37.79 -50.14
CA HIS A 550 29.80 39.08 -49.41
C HIS A 550 29.84 40.31 -50.38
N PRO A 551 29.75 41.62 -49.98
CA PRO A 551 29.84 42.29 -48.65
C PRO A 551 28.61 43.25 -48.36
N ALA A 552 28.59 44.35 -47.56
CA ALA A 552 29.63 45.19 -46.92
C ALA A 552 29.14 46.09 -45.73
N HIS A 553 30.08 46.89 -45.20
CA HIS A 553 30.06 48.17 -44.42
C HIS A 553 28.73 48.94 -44.13
N ALA A 554 28.58 49.71 -43.04
CA ALA A 554 29.36 49.95 -41.78
C ALA A 554 28.43 50.66 -40.73
N GLN A 555 28.69 51.70 -39.90
CA GLN A 555 29.80 52.65 -39.64
C GLN A 555 29.61 53.44 -38.31
N GLN A 556 30.64 53.49 -37.43
CA GLN A 556 30.91 54.51 -36.35
C GLN A 556 29.87 54.67 -35.20
N SER A 557 30.20 55.08 -33.96
CA SER A 557 31.45 55.41 -33.20
C SER A 557 31.10 55.46 -31.68
N LEU A 558 31.94 55.71 -30.66
CA LEU A 558 33.34 56.17 -30.52
C LEU A 558 33.98 55.51 -29.25
N TYR A 559 34.96 56.17 -28.59
CA TYR A 559 35.61 55.83 -27.31
C TYR A 559 36.03 57.13 -26.58
N PRO A 560 36.35 57.12 -25.26
CA PRO A 560 37.75 56.93 -24.82
C PRO A 560 37.96 55.95 -23.63
N HIS A 561 39.16 55.37 -23.54
CA HIS A 561 39.73 54.72 -22.34
C HIS A 561 40.28 55.79 -21.34
N ALA A 562 40.93 55.54 -20.19
CA ALA A 562 41.67 54.40 -19.62
C ALA A 562 41.83 54.62 -18.07
N PRO A 563 42.67 53.90 -17.28
CA PRO A 563 43.50 52.72 -17.56
C PRO A 563 43.43 51.56 -16.50
N HIS A 564 44.03 50.42 -16.83
CA HIS A 564 44.49 49.37 -15.88
C HIS A 564 46.00 49.53 -15.58
N PRO A 565 46.54 48.82 -14.57
CA PRO A 565 47.44 47.71 -14.95
C PRO A 565 47.38 46.42 -14.07
N GLN A 566 47.36 45.28 -14.78
CA GLN A 566 48.17 44.05 -14.60
C GLN A 566 48.12 43.17 -13.31
N HIS A 567 47.74 41.90 -13.56
CA HIS A 567 48.29 40.62 -13.05
C HIS A 567 48.50 40.34 -11.54
N LEU A 568 47.86 39.27 -11.05
CA LEU A 568 48.58 38.04 -10.66
C LEU A 568 47.69 36.77 -10.70
N GLN A 569 48.22 35.62 -10.29
CA GLN A 569 47.81 34.25 -10.66
C GLN A 569 46.55 33.68 -9.94
N HIS A 570 45.87 32.74 -10.60
CA HIS A 570 45.00 31.74 -9.96
C HIS A 570 45.82 30.65 -9.25
N PRO A 571 45.26 30.01 -8.19
CA PRO A 571 45.04 28.56 -8.25
C PRO A 571 43.56 28.16 -8.08
N GLN A 572 43.28 26.86 -8.23
CA GLN A 572 41.95 26.25 -8.09
C GLN A 572 41.56 26.00 -6.62
N ALA A 573 40.28 26.15 -6.30
CA ALA A 573 39.64 25.57 -5.10
C ALA A 573 38.20 25.14 -5.43
N GLN A 574 37.68 24.14 -4.70
CA GLN A 574 36.37 23.55 -4.95
C GLN A 574 35.22 24.40 -4.37
N PRO A 575 34.06 24.52 -5.02
CA PRO A 575 32.87 25.11 -4.42
C PRO A 575 32.19 24.10 -3.49
N GLN A 576 32.25 24.33 -2.16
CA GLN A 576 31.35 23.69 -1.21
C GLN A 576 30.07 24.53 -1.07
N HIS A 577 28.90 23.88 -1.07
CA HIS A 577 27.62 24.54 -0.86
C HIS A 577 27.35 24.79 0.64
N PRO A 578 27.07 26.03 1.09
CA PRO A 578 26.47 26.27 2.40
C PRO A 578 24.94 26.10 2.34
N HIS A 579 24.36 25.41 3.32
CA HIS A 579 22.90 25.32 3.48
C HIS A 579 22.29 26.67 3.92
N PRO A 580 21.16 27.11 3.35
CA PRO A 580 20.34 28.14 3.97
C PRO A 580 19.52 27.54 5.14
N GLN A 581 19.69 28.08 6.34
CA GLN A 581 18.83 27.76 7.48
C GLN A 581 17.44 28.41 7.33
N GLN A 582 16.38 27.72 7.76
CA GLN A 582 15.04 28.31 7.85
C GLN A 582 14.93 29.23 9.07
N PRO A 583 14.37 30.45 8.95
CA PRO A 583 13.96 31.23 10.12
C PRO A 583 12.64 30.68 10.70
N GLN A 584 12.58 30.51 12.02
CA GLN A 584 11.32 30.19 12.71
C GLN A 584 10.40 31.43 12.77
N PRO A 585 9.07 31.25 12.69
CA PRO A 585 8.11 32.34 12.92
C PRO A 585 8.01 32.69 14.41
N GLN A 586 8.06 33.99 14.73
CA GLN A 586 7.77 34.49 16.07
C GLN A 586 6.25 34.60 16.30
N TYR A 587 5.77 34.15 17.46
CA TYR A 587 4.40 34.41 17.93
C TYR A 587 4.33 35.75 18.70
N PRO A 588 3.28 36.57 18.53
CA PRO A 588 3.05 37.74 19.37
C PRO A 588 2.75 37.38 20.84
N GLN A 589 3.28 38.18 21.76
CA GLN A 589 3.00 38.08 23.20
C GLN A 589 1.68 38.80 23.57
N HIS A 590 0.91 38.22 24.50
CA HIS A 590 -0.12 38.94 25.26
C HIS A 590 0.45 39.36 26.63
N PRO A 591 0.06 40.52 27.18
CA PRO A 591 0.62 41.02 28.45
C PRO A 591 0.05 40.28 29.66
N GLN A 592 0.90 40.00 30.65
CA GLN A 592 0.52 39.42 31.94
C GLN A 592 0.92 40.36 33.09
N SER A 593 0.04 40.52 34.09
CA SER A 593 0.20 41.43 35.22
C SER A 593 0.90 40.77 36.43
N LEU A 594 1.87 41.47 37.03
CA LEU A 594 2.52 41.05 38.29
C LEU A 594 1.64 41.37 39.52
N PRO A 595 1.83 40.59 40.60
CA PRO A 595 1.82 41.10 41.98
C PRO A 595 3.19 40.90 42.66
N GLN A 596 3.54 41.76 43.63
CA GLN A 596 4.72 41.62 44.49
C GLN A 596 4.34 41.49 45.99
N HIS A 597 5.19 40.85 46.78
CA HIS A 597 5.01 40.68 48.23
C HIS A 597 5.62 41.82 49.06
N GLN A 598 4.98 42.12 50.20
CA GLN A 598 5.68 42.45 51.45
C GLN A 598 4.82 42.12 52.69
N GLN A 599 5.38 42.17 53.91
CA GLN A 599 4.90 41.41 55.07
C GLN A 599 4.61 42.23 56.35
N HIS A 600 3.46 41.95 56.98
CA HIS A 600 3.20 41.95 58.45
C HIS A 600 3.35 43.28 59.25
N PRO A 601 2.94 43.38 60.56
CA PRO A 601 2.39 42.35 61.48
C PRO A 601 1.12 42.72 62.32
N ARG A 602 0.75 41.77 63.20
CA ARG A 602 -0.01 41.86 64.49
C ARG A 602 -1.48 41.34 64.52
N ALA A 603 -1.92 40.98 65.74
CA ALA A 603 -2.99 40.00 66.09
C ALA A 603 -4.01 40.63 67.11
N PRO A 604 -4.95 39.93 67.83
CA PRO A 604 -5.02 38.49 68.20
C PRO A 604 -6.41 37.77 68.33
N GLN A 605 -6.38 36.42 68.39
CA GLN A 605 -7.21 35.41 69.16
C GLN A 605 -8.77 35.48 69.27
N PRO A 606 -9.51 34.34 69.52
CA PRO A 606 -9.29 33.38 70.64
C PRO A 606 -9.48 31.85 70.42
N GLN A 607 -8.70 31.10 71.21
CA GLN A 607 -8.98 29.87 72.01
C GLN A 607 -9.73 28.61 71.46
N HIS A 608 -8.95 27.50 71.41
CA HIS A 608 -9.14 26.10 71.89
C HIS A 608 -10.46 25.63 72.59
N PRO A 609 -10.73 24.30 72.79
CA PRO A 609 -9.83 23.10 72.84
C PRO A 609 -10.35 21.85 72.04
N HIS A 610 -9.83 20.60 72.10
CA HIS A 610 -8.48 19.95 72.23
C HIS A 610 -8.71 18.40 72.30
N GLN A 611 -7.65 17.57 72.38
CA GLN A 611 -7.65 16.08 72.60
C GLN A 611 -7.98 15.16 71.39
N GLN A 612 -7.48 13.91 71.25
CA GLN A 612 -6.30 13.20 71.83
C GLN A 612 -5.91 11.97 70.96
N HIS A 613 -4.69 11.42 71.14
CA HIS A 613 -4.21 10.15 70.55
C HIS A 613 -3.38 9.35 71.58
N PRO A 614 -3.51 8.02 71.62
CA PRO A 614 -2.36 7.07 71.66
C PRO A 614 -2.40 6.13 70.41
N GLN A 615 -1.32 5.57 69.83
CA GLN A 615 -0.30 4.57 70.31
C GLN A 615 -0.88 3.15 70.55
N HIS A 616 -0.22 2.01 70.22
CA HIS A 616 1.08 1.71 69.57
C HIS A 616 1.10 0.26 68.95
N VAL A 617 1.79 0.05 67.82
CA VAL A 617 2.38 -1.16 67.12
C VAL A 617 2.00 -2.65 67.43
N PRO A 618 1.96 -3.55 66.40
CA PRO A 618 1.92 -5.05 66.46
C PRO A 618 3.34 -5.70 66.27
N PRO A 619 3.61 -7.06 66.25
CA PRO A 619 3.28 -8.01 65.13
C PRO A 619 3.26 -9.58 65.39
N HIS A 620 3.09 -10.38 64.31
CA HIS A 620 3.48 -11.81 64.05
C HIS A 620 2.73 -13.06 64.58
N GLY A 621 2.60 -14.09 63.71
CA GLY A 621 2.27 -15.50 64.01
C GLY A 621 1.72 -16.34 62.82
N HIS A 622 2.25 -17.56 62.57
CA HIS A 622 1.72 -18.58 61.62
C HIS A 622 1.49 -19.94 62.36
N PRO A 623 1.33 -21.11 61.68
CA PRO A 623 0.09 -21.88 61.51
C PRO A 623 0.03 -23.18 62.38
N PRO A 624 -0.94 -24.11 62.19
CA PRO A 624 -0.75 -25.25 61.26
C PRO A 624 -2.05 -25.76 60.60
N ALA A 625 -2.04 -26.97 59.98
CA ALA A 625 -3.12 -27.54 59.17
C ALA A 625 -3.51 -29.00 59.56
N GLN A 626 -4.64 -29.51 59.03
CA GLN A 626 -4.93 -30.96 58.87
C GLN A 626 -6.13 -31.25 57.92
N HIS A 627 -6.18 -32.50 57.40
CA HIS A 627 -7.16 -33.07 56.45
C HIS A 627 -7.93 -34.25 57.12
N PRO A 628 -9.11 -34.71 56.63
CA PRO A 628 -9.14 -35.83 55.64
C PRO A 628 -10.37 -35.93 54.67
N HIS A 629 -10.24 -36.81 53.67
CA HIS A 629 -11.28 -37.46 52.82
C HIS A 629 -11.36 -38.98 53.22
N PRO A 630 -12.06 -39.95 52.54
CA PRO A 630 -12.84 -39.96 51.27
C PRO A 630 -14.19 -40.76 51.30
N GLN A 631 -14.88 -40.92 50.15
CA GLN A 631 -15.34 -42.20 49.50
C GLN A 631 -16.51 -42.02 48.47
N HIS A 632 -16.70 -43.03 47.60
CA HIS A 632 -17.64 -43.17 46.46
C HIS A 632 -18.72 -44.27 46.76
N PRO A 633 -19.65 -44.80 45.90
CA PRO A 633 -19.66 -44.84 44.40
C PRO A 633 -21.02 -44.98 43.60
N HIS A 634 -20.88 -45.14 42.27
CA HIS A 634 -21.73 -45.83 41.24
C HIS A 634 -23.17 -45.38 40.85
N GLY A 635 -23.42 -45.34 39.52
CA GLY A 635 -24.75 -45.28 38.86
C GLY A 635 -24.64 -45.02 37.32
N PRO A 636 -25.37 -45.74 36.42
CA PRO A 636 -25.21 -45.62 34.95
C PRO A 636 -26.26 -44.71 34.23
N PRO A 637 -26.03 -44.29 32.97
CA PRO A 637 -26.90 -43.38 32.20
C PRO A 637 -27.80 -44.04 31.13
N GLN A 638 -28.87 -43.36 30.69
CA GLN A 638 -29.67 -43.39 29.41
C GLN A 638 -31.08 -42.77 29.67
N PRO A 639 -31.94 -42.39 28.68
CA PRO A 639 -31.67 -41.41 27.62
C PRO A 639 -32.82 -40.39 27.31
N GLY A 640 -32.47 -39.20 26.79
CA GLY A 640 -33.37 -38.29 26.02
C GLY A 640 -34.22 -37.29 26.83
N PRO A 641 -34.93 -36.34 26.17
CA PRO A 641 -35.02 -36.06 24.73
C PRO A 641 -34.28 -34.77 24.27
N HIS A 642 -34.48 -34.35 23.02
CA HIS A 642 -33.77 -33.23 22.36
C HIS A 642 -34.05 -31.82 22.94
N PRO A 643 -33.07 -30.89 22.91
CA PRO A 643 -33.31 -29.46 23.04
C PRO A 643 -33.92 -28.86 21.75
N GLN A 644 -34.75 -27.82 21.90
CA GLN A 644 -35.40 -27.12 20.78
C GLN A 644 -34.51 -26.02 20.18
N HIS A 645 -34.84 -25.59 18.95
CA HIS A 645 -34.12 -24.55 18.20
C HIS A 645 -34.14 -23.17 18.90
N PRO A 646 -32.98 -22.47 18.98
CA PRO A 646 -32.96 -21.01 19.06
C PRO A 646 -33.51 -20.38 17.77
N GLN A 647 -34.24 -19.28 17.89
CA GLN A 647 -34.88 -18.60 16.76
C GLN A 647 -33.89 -17.73 15.95
N HIS A 648 -34.23 -17.48 14.68
CA HIS A 648 -33.48 -16.57 13.80
C HIS A 648 -33.47 -15.12 14.32
N PRO A 649 -32.32 -14.43 14.35
CA PRO A 649 -32.26 -12.98 14.40
C PRO A 649 -32.84 -12.37 13.12
N GLN A 650 -33.58 -11.27 13.24
CA GLN A 650 -34.19 -10.56 12.11
C GLN A 650 -33.16 -9.75 11.31
N HIS A 651 -33.45 -9.52 10.02
CA HIS A 651 -32.62 -8.68 9.14
C HIS A 651 -32.60 -7.21 9.59
N PRO A 652 -31.41 -6.58 9.69
CA PRO A 652 -31.30 -5.12 9.69
C PRO A 652 -31.74 -4.56 8.33
N GLN A 653 -32.49 -3.44 8.34
CA GLN A 653 -32.92 -2.77 7.11
C GLN A 653 -31.76 -2.01 6.43
N HIS A 654 -31.86 -1.84 5.10
CA HIS A 654 -30.88 -1.09 4.32
C HIS A 654 -30.91 0.42 4.66
N PRO A 655 -29.75 1.09 4.80
CA PRO A 655 -29.68 2.55 4.76
C PRO A 655 -30.12 3.08 3.39
N GLN A 656 -30.84 4.21 3.37
CA GLN A 656 -31.25 4.88 2.14
C GLN A 656 -30.08 5.60 1.47
N HIS A 657 -30.11 5.68 0.14
CA HIS A 657 -29.10 6.43 -0.64
C HIS A 657 -29.28 7.95 -0.47
N PRO A 658 -28.18 8.73 -0.35
CA PRO A 658 -28.23 10.18 -0.55
C PRO A 658 -28.67 10.55 -1.98
N GLN A 659 -29.42 11.64 -2.12
CA GLN A 659 -29.85 12.15 -3.42
C GLN A 659 -28.70 12.92 -4.12
N HIS A 660 -28.60 12.78 -5.44
CA HIS A 660 -27.68 13.58 -6.26
C HIS A 660 -28.25 14.99 -6.53
N PRO A 661 -27.41 16.05 -6.53
CA PRO A 661 -27.80 17.37 -7.04
C PRO A 661 -28.15 17.33 -8.53
N GLN A 662 -29.05 18.22 -8.96
CA GLN A 662 -29.46 18.35 -10.36
C GLN A 662 -28.45 19.19 -11.17
N HIS A 663 -28.12 18.78 -12.40
CA HIS A 663 -27.41 19.62 -13.36
C HIS A 663 -28.38 20.56 -14.10
N PRO A 664 -28.00 21.82 -14.40
CA PRO A 664 -28.80 22.71 -15.24
C PRO A 664 -28.87 22.24 -16.70
N GLN A 665 -30.00 22.48 -17.37
CA GLN A 665 -30.12 22.25 -18.81
C GLN A 665 -29.77 23.51 -19.62
N HIS A 666 -29.01 23.33 -20.71
CA HIS A 666 -28.83 24.38 -21.72
C HIS A 666 -30.01 24.40 -22.71
N PRO A 667 -30.45 25.58 -23.18
CA PRO A 667 -31.53 25.69 -24.18
C PRO A 667 -31.02 25.48 -25.60
N HIS A 668 -31.72 24.66 -26.39
CA HIS A 668 -31.53 24.58 -27.85
C HIS A 668 -32.64 25.34 -28.59
N LEU A 669 -32.25 26.18 -29.56
CA LEU A 669 -33.16 26.84 -30.49
C LEU A 669 -33.58 25.86 -31.60
N ALA A 670 -34.89 25.74 -31.88
CA ALA A 670 -35.40 25.38 -33.21
C ALA A 670 -36.89 25.73 -33.43
N GLN A 671 -37.13 26.84 -34.14
CA GLN A 671 -38.10 27.03 -35.23
C GLN A 671 -39.59 26.59 -35.09
N HIS A 672 -40.47 27.58 -35.24
CA HIS A 672 -41.87 27.51 -35.73
C HIS A 672 -41.98 26.86 -37.15
N PRO A 673 -43.18 26.61 -37.75
CA PRO A 673 -44.53 27.11 -37.40
C PRO A 673 -45.71 26.12 -37.52
N ARG A 674 -46.93 26.56 -37.11
CA ARG A 674 -48.18 26.70 -37.93
C ARG A 674 -49.32 27.33 -37.08
N HIS A 675 -50.34 27.86 -37.76
CA HIS A 675 -51.26 28.91 -37.29
C HIS A 675 -52.55 28.45 -36.57
N PRO A 676 -53.35 29.37 -35.94
CA PRO A 676 -54.37 29.03 -34.93
C PRO A 676 -55.84 29.19 -35.41
N SER A 677 -56.81 28.98 -34.51
CA SER A 677 -58.17 29.59 -34.59
C SER A 677 -58.86 29.74 -33.21
N PRO A 678 -59.87 30.63 -33.03
CA PRO A 678 -60.20 31.20 -31.71
C PRO A 678 -61.70 31.27 -31.32
N HIS A 679 -61.99 31.22 -30.02
CA HIS A 679 -63.22 31.75 -29.37
C HIS A 679 -62.82 32.32 -27.98
N HIS A 680 -63.18 33.55 -27.56
CA HIS A 680 -64.51 34.05 -27.12
C HIS A 680 -65.06 33.32 -25.87
N ARG A 681 -65.58 33.98 -24.80
CA ARG A 681 -66.06 35.38 -24.64
C ARG A 681 -66.23 35.79 -23.15
N GLY A 682 -65.95 37.06 -22.81
CA GLY A 682 -66.44 37.75 -21.58
C GLY A 682 -65.79 37.35 -20.24
N GLY A 683 -65.90 38.12 -19.15
CA GLY A 683 -66.46 39.47 -18.98
C GLY A 683 -66.35 39.94 -17.50
N PRO A 684 -66.04 41.22 -17.19
CA PRO A 684 -65.70 41.67 -15.82
C PRO A 684 -66.88 42.26 -15.03
N VAL A 685 -66.72 42.35 -13.69
CA VAL A 685 -67.61 43.11 -12.80
C VAL A 685 -66.79 44.03 -11.88
N ARG A 686 -67.19 45.31 -11.79
CA ARG A 686 -66.71 46.29 -10.79
C ARG A 686 -67.76 46.44 -9.68
N GLY A 687 -67.32 46.71 -8.45
CA GLY A 687 -68.14 47.18 -7.32
C GLY A 687 -67.33 48.18 -6.49
N PRO A 688 -67.77 49.44 -6.24
CA PRO A 688 -66.86 50.51 -5.79
C PRO A 688 -67.31 51.15 -4.44
N PRO A 689 -67.19 52.48 -4.15
CA PRO A 689 -66.32 52.93 -3.07
C PRO A 689 -67.01 53.83 -2.02
N HIS A 690 -66.29 54.24 -0.96
CA HIS A 690 -66.60 55.47 -0.21
C HIS A 690 -65.32 56.18 0.28
N ALA A 691 -65.42 57.48 0.54
CA ALA A 691 -64.31 58.36 0.91
C ALA A 691 -64.73 59.36 2.00
N GLY A 692 -63.75 59.91 2.74
CA GLY A 692 -63.97 60.93 3.79
C GLY A 692 -62.77 61.86 3.95
N HIS A 693 -63.04 63.18 3.97
CA HIS A 693 -62.10 64.27 4.29
C HIS A 693 -62.02 64.47 5.83
N ARG A 694 -61.07 65.20 6.46
CA ARG A 694 -59.87 66.00 6.08
C ARG A 694 -58.91 66.04 7.34
N PRO A 695 -57.70 66.64 7.31
CA PRO A 695 -56.65 66.41 8.32
C PRO A 695 -56.53 67.46 9.43
N SER A 696 -55.61 67.19 10.37
CA SER A 696 -54.90 68.15 11.25
C SER A 696 -53.37 67.97 11.03
N PRO A 697 -52.52 69.00 11.22
CA PRO A 697 -51.11 68.95 10.82
C PRO A 697 -50.14 68.54 11.96
N ASP A 698 -48.84 68.66 11.65
CA ASP A 698 -47.66 68.64 12.53
C ASP A 698 -47.25 67.28 13.13
N GLN A 699 -46.37 66.56 12.42
CA GLN A 699 -44.95 66.44 12.80
C GLN A 699 -44.09 65.81 11.67
N ASP A 700 -42.78 66.07 11.70
CA ASP A 700 -41.84 65.75 10.62
C ASP A 700 -41.32 64.30 10.68
N ASP A 701 -41.39 63.58 9.55
CA ASP A 701 -40.68 62.33 9.28
C ASP A 701 -40.32 62.28 7.78
N GLU A 702 -39.14 62.78 7.38
CA GLU A 702 -38.64 62.63 6.00
C GLU A 702 -37.90 61.29 5.80
N GLU A 703 -38.62 60.26 5.36
CA GLU A 703 -38.01 59.08 4.74
C GLU A 703 -38.44 58.90 3.27
N GLY A 704 -37.49 59.08 2.35
CA GLY A 704 -37.31 58.23 1.17
C GLY A 704 -38.42 58.17 0.11
N ILE A 705 -38.52 59.20 -0.74
CA ILE A 705 -39.08 59.02 -2.10
C ILE A 705 -37.97 58.56 -3.05
N TRP A 706 -38.21 57.46 -3.76
CA TRP A 706 -37.52 57.09 -5.01
C TRP A 706 -38.57 56.86 -6.10
N ALA A 707 -38.58 57.72 -7.12
CA ALA A 707 -39.32 57.58 -8.38
C ALA A 707 -38.64 58.43 -9.47
#